data_AF-A0A0C3NQD6-F1
#
_entry.id   AF-A0A0C3NQD6-F1
#
_cell.length_a   1.000
_cell.length_b   1.000
_cell.length_c   1.000
_cell.angle_alpha   90.00
_cell.angle_beta   90.00
_cell.angle_gamma   90.00
#
_symmetry.space_group_name_H-M   'P 1'
#
loop_
_entity.id
_entity.type
_entity.pdbx_description
1 polymer ?
#
loop_
_entity_poly.entity_id
_entity_poly.type
_entity_poly.pdbx_seq_one_letter_code
_entity_poly.pdbx_strand_id
1 'polypeptide(L)'
;MAVSYQFLPWVRRGLTVALANPDNLGVQPLLPARASAPVGVTLAGPNAGTLINPLQMALHGPGDVTGIDTRLVLRTDPKPQACNFEPNYLAIIDFDPPDFPWMLTPAQANADDRLRPWLVLVVLDRARTGVPKMPSNGPLPTIRVSGADVKSELPGLGESWSWSHAQVVSKAADNIGIQSDLQHDPASNVSRLVCPRRLEPNKDYVACVVPAFEPGRLRGLGLADANPAGMATLGPAWDTNIAADVLLPVYFHWEFSTGPAGDFESLARRLRTPKYYKNTPTGDALAQVGTAPMRVDDLLNGSTPGLEATMEGALVPLSYTPGAPPNGTQADSLAIIVNTPQENVVNPVGNGSTNAAGRRLEVKPPMIGAWHARKHQAAKTEFGKHWVADLNLNPRYRGAAGYGAEVVRQNQESFVDAAWDQIGTILDAEMRFNLTRLAIEAQRALKAKHFDVLAPERLLQVMGPALPRIEALAGDGTRFNIAGQIGSLGGQIDRSSLPAAMVDTALRRAISPARRSLRMASRLTRTLETLPAQTARYVDVMARASGKPAAFSVNAFLPDGILSTKAFATVDLGGAPGRTLDLSASGLGRRFTVGQVKQMNAAAGQSTDLLKRGGVPELKIRRGQGVFTDLHVERFGLLAAAAPTVQSTDWIVVSNSIQALGGRGVQGILIEAHRESGRLQFGTVSLDARSGGVRLDKPVMRAFDRLRREITARDAELPLAGIKLGNLRIADIRRFDTAGVFAALPVNALASTPGAAPVNFALNENFEFTGRPAAGRVSPTVSLTMPPVLRDRDILQRYAVATGGTQNAWRDAYVVSRVVVKPVDFGMAGAAAIIRLRTQPEATLSARLASMVSVSNLAANAANEFVAAHLSLTDALARQRFMIPVLFDRVMAWPKLPEPLYERLAKYDKNAFMPGVDDIPQDLVMLVRVNQHFIDSFMAGANFEMNRELLWRGFPTDLRGTPFQRFWGRQQLGPAPAYPLIPLDDMQPMHLWGAQPLGNRADPIAGDPDRVALLVRGQLLRRYPNTSVYAWKKTSNANTLLKDAEGQRPDGAVELPVFSGVIGEDITFFGFDIDHDQIEKWCFVLEEQMTEPRFGFDVADPVAGQPGRKRRPVLLDTLVKLEANVAAPLYKNYNPYKALSWTNVDVQPGAFASVANLVQVPNKPFASFPTLTTTPTAAEVAKALLQEPFRAYFIGSDLKT
;
A
#
# COMPACT_ATOMS: atom_id res chain seq x y z
N MET A 1 10.77 -5.73 -26.55
CA MET A 1 10.38 -6.98 -27.25
C MET A 1 10.78 -6.85 -28.70
N ALA A 2 11.33 -7.90 -29.33
CA ALA A 2 11.66 -7.87 -30.75
C ALA A 2 10.36 -7.89 -31.57
N VAL A 3 10.11 -6.84 -32.36
CA VAL A 3 9.04 -6.81 -33.35
C VAL A 3 9.48 -7.67 -34.53
N SER A 4 8.73 -8.71 -34.87
CA SER A 4 9.03 -9.54 -36.04
C SER A 4 8.40 -8.90 -37.28
N TYR A 5 9.23 -8.39 -38.20
CA TYR A 5 8.77 -7.88 -39.49
C TYR A 5 8.64 -9.03 -40.48
N GLN A 6 7.47 -9.16 -41.12
CA GLN A 6 7.27 -10.05 -42.25
C GLN A 6 7.14 -9.23 -43.53
N PHE A 7 7.86 -9.66 -44.58
CA PHE A 7 7.83 -9.01 -45.89
C PHE A 7 7.10 -9.90 -46.90
N LEU A 8 6.25 -9.27 -47.71
CA LEU A 8 5.53 -9.90 -48.81
C LEU A 8 6.01 -9.28 -50.14
N PRO A 9 6.22 -10.08 -51.20
CA PRO A 9 6.76 -9.57 -52.45
C PRO A 9 5.77 -8.66 -53.19
N TRP A 10 4.46 -8.89 -53.02
CA TRP A 10 3.39 -8.06 -53.54
C TRP A 10 2.09 -8.32 -52.77
N VAL A 11 1.15 -7.37 -52.81
CA VAL A 11 -0.20 -7.53 -52.23
C VAL A 11 -1.23 -7.02 -53.23
N ARG A 12 -2.38 -7.70 -53.31
CA ARG A 12 -3.53 -7.29 -54.12
C ARG A 12 -4.85 -7.47 -53.39
N ARG A 13 -5.79 -6.58 -53.66
CA ARG A 13 -7.15 -6.62 -53.13
C ARG A 13 -8.18 -6.33 -54.22
N GLY A 14 -9.41 -6.80 -54.01
CA GLY A 14 -10.53 -6.54 -54.91
C GLY A 14 -10.40 -7.23 -56.28
N LEU A 15 -10.88 -6.56 -57.33
CA LEU A 15 -10.99 -7.12 -58.69
C LEU A 15 -9.63 -7.41 -59.37
N THR A 16 -8.54 -6.81 -58.90
CA THR A 16 -7.20 -7.01 -59.48
C THR A 16 -6.60 -8.39 -59.18
N VAL A 17 -7.20 -9.12 -58.22
CA VAL A 17 -6.86 -10.53 -57.93
C VAL A 17 -7.31 -11.45 -59.08
N ALA A 18 -8.34 -11.08 -59.85
CA ALA A 18 -8.88 -11.88 -60.94
C ALA A 18 -8.13 -11.73 -62.28
N LEU A 19 -7.01 -11.00 -62.30
CA LEU A 19 -6.19 -10.83 -63.50
C LEU A 19 -5.41 -12.11 -63.80
N ALA A 20 -5.41 -12.54 -65.07
CA ALA A 20 -4.85 -13.83 -65.48
C ALA A 20 -3.56 -13.74 -66.33
N ASN A 21 -3.24 -12.58 -66.90
CA ASN A 21 -2.06 -12.42 -67.77
C ASN A 21 -0.80 -12.22 -66.93
N PRO A 22 0.17 -13.16 -66.87
CA PRO A 22 1.37 -12.99 -66.06
C PRO A 22 2.27 -11.87 -66.58
N ASP A 23 2.92 -11.14 -65.66
CA ASP A 23 3.87 -10.08 -65.99
C ASP A 23 5.13 -10.67 -66.66
N ASN A 24 5.49 -10.13 -67.82
CA ASN A 24 6.65 -10.53 -68.61
C ASN A 24 7.91 -9.68 -68.30
N LEU A 25 7.88 -8.88 -67.23
CA LEU A 25 8.98 -8.02 -66.77
C LEU A 25 9.46 -7.00 -67.82
N GLY A 26 8.62 -6.69 -68.82
CA GLY A 26 8.91 -5.71 -69.86
C GLY A 26 9.57 -6.30 -71.11
N VAL A 27 9.66 -7.63 -71.18
CA VAL A 27 10.14 -8.35 -72.37
C VAL A 27 9.02 -8.41 -73.42
N GLN A 28 9.36 -8.32 -74.71
CA GLN A 28 8.38 -8.39 -75.80
C GLN A 28 7.75 -9.80 -75.91
N PRO A 29 6.46 -9.94 -76.28
CA PRO A 29 5.50 -8.87 -76.63
C PRO A 29 4.95 -8.14 -75.40
N LEU A 30 4.85 -6.80 -75.46
CA LEU A 30 4.30 -6.00 -74.35
C LEU A 30 2.82 -6.31 -74.06
N LEU A 31 2.46 -6.32 -72.78
CA LEU A 31 1.08 -6.53 -72.31
C LEU A 31 0.19 -5.31 -72.62
N PRO A 32 -1.14 -5.47 -72.68
CA PRO A 32 -2.07 -4.34 -72.79
C PRO A 32 -1.97 -3.38 -71.59
N ALA A 33 -2.11 -2.07 -71.83
CA ALA A 33 -2.06 -1.05 -70.77
C ALA A 33 -3.28 -1.06 -69.82
N ARG A 34 -4.38 -1.70 -70.23
CA ARG A 34 -5.57 -1.93 -69.40
C ARG A 34 -5.87 -3.41 -69.33
N ALA A 35 -6.23 -3.88 -68.14
CA ALA A 35 -6.67 -5.25 -67.96
C ALA A 35 -8.21 -5.35 -67.97
N SER A 36 -8.72 -6.51 -68.37
CA SER A 36 -10.14 -6.84 -68.28
C SER A 36 -10.34 -7.93 -67.24
N ALA A 37 -11.34 -7.79 -66.38
CA ALA A 37 -11.74 -8.81 -65.43
C ALA A 37 -13.16 -9.30 -65.74
N PRO A 38 -13.39 -10.63 -65.80
CA PRO A 38 -14.74 -11.17 -65.92
C PRO A 38 -15.49 -11.00 -64.60
N VAL A 39 -16.61 -10.26 -64.63
CA VAL A 39 -17.49 -10.08 -63.47
C VAL A 39 -18.78 -10.85 -63.68
N GLY A 40 -19.06 -11.81 -62.81
CA GLY A 40 -20.34 -12.51 -62.77
C GLY A 40 -21.40 -11.63 -62.09
N VAL A 41 -22.54 -11.42 -62.75
CA VAL A 41 -23.67 -10.68 -62.18
C VAL A 41 -24.77 -11.67 -61.83
N THR A 42 -25.17 -11.70 -60.56
CA THR A 42 -26.35 -12.46 -60.11
C THR A 42 -27.55 -11.52 -60.01
N LEU A 43 -28.59 -11.77 -60.81
CA LEU A 43 -29.83 -11.00 -60.75
C LEU A 43 -30.69 -11.49 -59.57
N ALA A 44 -31.23 -10.57 -58.78
CA ALA A 44 -32.29 -10.85 -57.80
C ALA A 44 -33.66 -10.74 -58.48
N GLY A 45 -34.56 -11.71 -58.26
CA GLY A 45 -35.93 -11.70 -58.80
C GLY A 45 -36.33 -12.98 -59.56
N PRO A 46 -37.32 -12.94 -60.47
CA PRO A 46 -37.84 -14.12 -61.18
C PRO A 46 -36.81 -14.87 -62.03
N ASN A 47 -35.69 -14.20 -62.37
CA ASN A 47 -34.56 -14.77 -63.11
C ASN A 47 -33.38 -15.10 -62.19
N ALA A 48 -33.61 -15.29 -60.88
CA ALA A 48 -32.57 -15.72 -59.96
C ALA A 48 -32.08 -17.12 -60.33
N GLY A 49 -30.78 -17.23 -60.64
CA GLY A 49 -30.14 -18.50 -61.04
C GLY A 49 -29.88 -18.67 -62.53
N THR A 50 -30.26 -17.72 -63.40
CA THR A 50 -29.86 -17.76 -64.82
C THR A 50 -28.38 -17.36 -64.95
N LEU A 51 -27.56 -18.23 -65.54
CA LEU A 51 -26.14 -17.95 -65.83
C LEU A 51 -26.03 -16.87 -66.92
N ILE A 52 -25.70 -15.65 -66.53
CA ILE A 52 -25.33 -14.57 -67.46
C ILE A 52 -23.83 -14.72 -67.77
N ASN A 53 -23.46 -14.63 -69.04
CA ASN A 53 -22.04 -14.61 -69.43
C ASN A 53 -21.30 -13.50 -68.66
N PRO A 54 -20.12 -13.77 -68.08
CA PRO A 54 -19.39 -12.78 -67.29
C PRO A 54 -19.18 -11.49 -68.09
N LEU A 55 -19.57 -10.36 -67.51
CA LEU A 55 -19.35 -9.06 -68.12
C LEU A 55 -17.84 -8.76 -68.04
N GLN A 56 -17.21 -8.52 -69.19
CA GLN A 56 -15.82 -8.08 -69.24
C GLN A 56 -15.74 -6.61 -68.85
N MET A 57 -15.27 -6.33 -67.63
CA MET A 57 -15.07 -4.97 -67.14
C MET A 57 -13.62 -4.56 -67.32
N ALA A 58 -13.39 -3.45 -68.02
CA ALA A 58 -12.07 -2.84 -68.11
C ALA A 58 -11.72 -2.17 -66.77
N LEU A 59 -10.58 -2.56 -66.20
CA LEU A 59 -10.03 -1.96 -64.99
C LEU A 59 -9.15 -0.75 -65.35
N HIS A 60 -9.07 0.20 -64.42
CA HIS A 60 -8.14 1.33 -64.53
C HIS A 60 -6.69 0.85 -64.50
N GLY A 61 -5.87 1.43 -65.37
CA GLY A 61 -4.44 1.15 -65.46
C GLY A 61 -3.57 2.37 -65.11
N PRO A 62 -2.25 2.27 -65.25
CA PRO A 62 -1.32 3.34 -64.90
C PRO A 62 -1.52 4.61 -65.75
N GLY A 63 -2.00 4.46 -66.99
CA GLY A 63 -2.32 5.57 -67.89
C GLY A 63 -3.59 6.34 -67.55
N ASP A 64 -4.35 5.91 -66.53
CA ASP A 64 -5.54 6.63 -66.05
C ASP A 64 -5.25 7.56 -64.88
N VAL A 65 -4.04 7.51 -64.31
CA VAL A 65 -3.65 8.29 -63.13
C VAL A 65 -3.26 9.71 -63.51
N THR A 66 -3.87 10.70 -62.85
CA THR A 66 -3.53 12.12 -63.01
C THR A 66 -2.75 12.69 -61.82
N GLY A 67 -2.65 11.97 -60.71
CA GLY A 67 -1.96 12.37 -59.49
C GLY A 67 -2.21 11.37 -58.35
N ILE A 68 -1.52 11.56 -57.22
CA ILE A 68 -1.75 10.78 -55.98
C ILE A 68 -2.11 11.72 -54.83
N ASP A 69 -2.91 11.26 -53.87
CA ASP A 69 -3.10 12.00 -52.62
C ASP A 69 -1.85 11.85 -51.74
N THR A 70 -1.21 12.96 -51.41
CA THR A 70 0.00 12.97 -50.58
C THR A 70 -0.25 12.48 -49.16
N ARG A 71 -1.51 12.44 -48.69
CA ARG A 71 -1.88 11.86 -47.39
C ARG A 71 -1.68 10.34 -47.32
N LEU A 72 -1.54 9.68 -48.47
CA LEU A 72 -1.22 8.24 -48.51
C LEU A 72 0.22 7.96 -48.09
N VAL A 73 1.10 8.96 -48.13
CA VAL A 73 2.50 8.84 -47.71
C VAL A 73 2.55 8.89 -46.19
N LEU A 74 2.92 7.77 -45.56
CA LEU A 74 3.10 7.68 -44.11
C LEU A 74 4.47 8.16 -43.69
N ARG A 75 5.50 7.82 -44.48
CA ARG A 75 6.90 8.10 -44.15
C ARG A 75 7.76 8.24 -45.39
N THR A 76 8.71 9.15 -45.33
CA THR A 76 9.91 9.12 -46.18
C THR A 76 11.13 8.95 -45.29
N ASP A 77 12.08 8.12 -45.73
CA ASP A 77 13.41 8.05 -45.14
C ASP A 77 14.41 8.10 -46.30
N PRO A 78 15.16 9.19 -46.50
CA PRO A 78 15.38 10.30 -45.58
C PRO A 78 14.14 11.17 -45.35
N LYS A 79 14.06 11.82 -44.18
CA LYS A 79 13.05 12.85 -43.94
C LYS A 79 13.24 14.04 -44.91
N PRO A 80 12.17 14.75 -45.29
CA PRO A 80 12.29 15.94 -46.12
C PRO A 80 13.22 16.96 -45.46
N GLN A 81 14.14 17.52 -46.24
CA GLN A 81 15.16 18.49 -45.83
C GLN A 81 16.19 17.95 -44.81
N ALA A 82 16.33 16.63 -44.65
CA ALA A 82 17.42 16.08 -43.85
C ALA A 82 18.78 16.52 -44.43
N CYS A 83 19.68 17.04 -43.60
CA CYS A 83 20.97 17.59 -44.06
C CYS A 83 22.16 16.62 -43.89
N ASN A 84 21.95 15.50 -43.20
CA ASN A 84 23.03 14.62 -42.73
C ASN A 84 22.68 13.13 -42.82
N PHE A 85 21.81 12.75 -43.77
CA PHE A 85 21.41 11.36 -43.95
C PHE A 85 22.63 10.46 -44.22
N GLU A 86 22.66 9.27 -43.63
CA GLU A 86 23.81 8.39 -43.79
C GLU A 86 23.86 7.80 -45.21
N PRO A 87 24.99 7.92 -45.95
CA PRO A 87 25.07 7.50 -47.35
C PRO A 87 25.07 5.98 -47.57
N ASN A 88 25.12 5.19 -46.48
CA ASN A 88 25.10 3.73 -46.50
C ASN A 88 23.68 3.15 -46.58
N TYR A 89 22.67 3.93 -46.16
CA TYR A 89 21.26 3.54 -46.28
C TYR A 89 20.68 3.93 -47.64
N LEU A 90 19.64 3.19 -48.03
CA LEU A 90 18.84 3.42 -49.23
C LEU A 90 17.65 4.32 -48.88
N ALA A 91 17.28 5.19 -49.82
CA ALA A 91 16.08 5.99 -49.67
C ALA A 91 14.82 5.14 -49.89
N ILE A 92 13.80 5.40 -49.08
CA ILE A 92 12.53 4.68 -49.07
C ILE A 92 11.35 5.64 -48.88
N ILE A 93 10.18 5.18 -49.31
CA ILE A 93 8.89 5.82 -49.03
C ILE A 93 7.85 4.74 -48.70
N ASP A 94 7.08 5.00 -47.64
CA ASP A 94 6.04 4.11 -47.13
C ASP A 94 4.66 4.69 -47.40
N PHE A 95 3.75 3.84 -47.87
CA PHE A 95 2.35 4.18 -48.11
C PHE A 95 1.43 3.37 -47.21
N ASP A 96 0.31 4.00 -46.84
CA ASP A 96 -0.73 3.39 -46.00
C ASP A 96 -1.36 2.14 -46.64
N PRO A 97 -1.81 2.13 -47.91
CA PRO A 97 -2.38 0.92 -48.49
C PRO A 97 -1.27 -0.10 -48.85
N PRO A 98 -1.37 -1.37 -48.40
CA PRO A 98 -0.33 -2.38 -48.63
C PRO A 98 -0.25 -2.85 -50.10
N ASP A 99 -1.29 -2.62 -50.90
CA ASP A 99 -1.35 -2.95 -52.34
C ASP A 99 -1.06 -1.74 -53.25
N PHE A 100 -0.79 -0.55 -52.70
CA PHE A 100 -0.69 0.68 -53.47
C PHE A 100 0.27 0.60 -54.67
N PRO A 101 1.49 0.04 -54.56
CA PRO A 101 2.43 -0.06 -55.68
C PRO A 101 1.97 -0.97 -56.82
N TRP A 102 1.04 -1.91 -56.59
CA TRP A 102 0.60 -2.90 -57.59
C TRP A 102 -0.87 -2.79 -57.98
N MET A 103 -1.64 -1.94 -57.29
CA MET A 103 -3.08 -1.77 -57.47
C MET A 103 -3.48 -1.45 -58.92
N LEU A 104 -2.62 -0.74 -59.67
CA LEU A 104 -2.89 -0.35 -61.06
C LEU A 104 -2.03 -1.12 -62.07
N THR A 105 -1.26 -2.12 -61.66
CA THR A 105 -0.49 -2.95 -62.59
C THR A 105 -1.42 -3.95 -63.30
N PRO A 106 -1.61 -3.89 -64.63
CA PRO A 106 -2.60 -4.67 -65.37
C PRO A 106 -2.11 -6.09 -65.73
N ALA A 107 -1.38 -6.76 -64.84
CA ALA A 107 -0.79 -8.09 -65.03
C ALA A 107 -0.84 -8.91 -63.74
N GLN A 108 -0.81 -10.24 -63.76
CA GLN A 108 -0.64 -11.12 -62.59
C GLN A 108 0.85 -11.32 -62.28
N ALA A 109 1.21 -11.68 -61.04
CA ALA A 109 2.56 -12.14 -60.74
C ALA A 109 2.93 -13.35 -61.62
N ASN A 110 4.20 -13.43 -62.02
CA ASN A 110 4.72 -14.55 -62.81
C ASN A 110 4.96 -15.81 -61.95
N ALA A 111 5.49 -16.88 -62.55
CA ALA A 111 5.77 -18.14 -61.85
C ALA A 111 6.83 -18.02 -60.73
N ASP A 112 7.63 -16.95 -60.71
CA ASP A 112 8.64 -16.66 -59.71
C ASP A 112 8.14 -15.67 -58.63
N ASP A 113 6.81 -15.46 -58.54
CA ASP A 113 6.15 -14.47 -57.66
C ASP A 113 6.62 -13.01 -57.87
N ARG A 114 6.96 -12.65 -59.10
CA ARG A 114 7.41 -11.29 -59.48
C ARG A 114 6.29 -10.50 -60.15
N LEU A 115 6.09 -9.27 -59.68
CA LEU A 115 5.11 -8.34 -60.22
C LEU A 115 5.68 -6.92 -60.18
N ARG A 116 5.75 -6.24 -61.33
CA ARG A 116 6.28 -4.87 -61.38
C ARG A 116 5.31 -3.86 -60.76
N PRO A 117 5.76 -2.94 -59.90
CA PRO A 117 4.93 -1.87 -59.40
C PRO A 117 4.66 -0.84 -60.51
N TRP A 118 3.51 -0.15 -60.46
CA TRP A 118 3.20 0.94 -61.39
C TRP A 118 3.92 2.27 -61.02
N LEU A 119 4.49 2.32 -59.82
CA LEU A 119 5.29 3.42 -59.28
C LEU A 119 6.69 2.93 -58.92
N VAL A 120 7.68 3.79 -59.07
CA VAL A 120 9.04 3.57 -58.56
C VAL A 120 9.57 4.82 -57.88
N LEU A 121 10.49 4.62 -56.94
CA LEU A 121 11.22 5.70 -56.28
C LEU A 121 12.57 5.90 -56.99
N VAL A 122 12.78 7.10 -57.54
CA VAL A 122 14.08 7.50 -58.11
C VAL A 122 14.71 8.57 -57.24
N VAL A 123 16.01 8.44 -56.98
CA VAL A 123 16.81 9.43 -56.25
C VAL A 123 17.82 10.01 -57.21
N LEU A 124 17.71 11.31 -57.48
CA LEU A 124 18.45 12.01 -58.51
C LEU A 124 19.42 13.02 -57.87
N ASP A 125 20.62 13.15 -58.45
CA ASP A 125 21.57 14.19 -58.07
C ASP A 125 20.99 15.56 -58.45
N ARG A 126 20.77 16.40 -57.43
CA ARG A 126 20.17 17.73 -57.61
C ARG A 126 21.04 18.63 -58.49
N ALA A 127 22.36 18.48 -58.47
CA ALA A 127 23.25 19.29 -59.28
C ALA A 127 23.12 18.98 -60.79
N ARG A 128 22.74 17.73 -61.14
CA ARG A 128 22.59 17.28 -62.52
C ARG A 128 21.18 17.49 -63.07
N THR A 129 20.17 17.16 -62.27
CA THR A 129 18.76 17.12 -62.72
C THR A 129 17.94 18.32 -62.26
N GLY A 130 18.41 19.06 -61.25
CA GLY A 130 17.66 20.13 -60.60
C GLY A 130 16.56 19.58 -59.67
N VAL A 131 15.52 20.38 -59.49
CA VAL A 131 14.31 20.01 -58.72
C VAL A 131 13.10 19.96 -59.66
N PRO A 132 12.08 19.14 -59.38
CA PRO A 132 10.85 19.10 -60.17
C PRO A 132 10.21 20.49 -60.27
N LYS A 133 9.80 20.88 -61.49
CA LYS A 133 9.16 22.18 -61.75
C LYS A 133 7.81 21.98 -62.40
N MET A 134 6.85 22.82 -62.03
CA MET A 134 5.56 22.88 -62.72
C MET A 134 5.75 23.51 -64.11
N PRO A 135 5.49 22.77 -65.20
CA PRO A 135 5.44 23.35 -66.53
C PRO A 135 4.17 24.21 -66.68
N SER A 136 4.21 25.22 -67.55
CA SER A 136 3.12 26.20 -67.71
C SER A 136 1.77 25.60 -68.12
N ASN A 137 1.75 24.46 -68.83
CA ASN A 137 0.54 23.77 -69.31
C ASN A 137 0.51 22.27 -68.98
N GLY A 138 1.39 21.76 -68.09
CA GLY A 138 1.41 20.34 -67.76
C GLY A 138 0.64 20.03 -66.46
N PRO A 139 0.07 18.83 -66.33
CA PRO A 139 -0.80 18.48 -65.21
C PRO A 139 -0.04 18.20 -63.90
N LEU A 140 1.25 17.86 -63.98
CA LEU A 140 2.09 17.51 -62.82
C LEU A 140 3.47 18.19 -62.90
N PRO A 141 4.18 18.31 -61.76
CA PRO A 141 5.59 18.70 -61.76
C PRO A 141 6.40 17.74 -62.63
N THR A 142 7.36 18.29 -63.38
CA THR A 142 8.20 17.50 -64.28
C THR A 142 9.67 17.67 -63.94
N ILE A 143 10.44 16.59 -64.13
CA ILE A 143 11.89 16.59 -64.02
C ILE A 143 12.50 16.06 -65.32
N ARG A 144 13.56 16.72 -65.79
CA ARG A 144 14.29 16.35 -67.00
C ARG A 144 15.61 15.68 -66.61
N VAL A 145 15.83 14.49 -67.13
CA VAL A 145 17.11 13.77 -67.08
C VAL A 145 17.72 13.82 -68.47
N SER A 146 18.94 14.36 -68.59
CA SER A 146 19.64 14.44 -69.88
C SER A 146 20.00 13.05 -70.39
N GLY A 147 20.03 12.83 -71.70
CA GLY A 147 20.38 11.53 -72.29
C GLY A 147 21.74 10.98 -71.85
N ALA A 148 22.69 11.85 -71.50
CA ALA A 148 23.99 11.46 -70.96
C ALA A 148 23.91 10.94 -69.51
N ASP A 149 22.93 11.43 -68.74
CA ASP A 149 22.79 11.12 -67.31
C ASP A 149 21.84 9.94 -67.05
N VAL A 150 20.99 9.55 -68.01
CA VAL A 150 19.96 8.49 -67.87
C VAL A 150 20.51 7.23 -67.21
N LYS A 151 21.64 6.70 -67.71
CA LYS A 151 22.24 5.47 -67.19
C LYS A 151 22.79 5.62 -65.77
N SER A 152 23.18 6.83 -65.37
CA SER A 152 23.75 7.11 -64.04
C SER A 152 22.72 7.57 -63.00
N GLU A 153 21.59 8.12 -63.46
CA GLU A 153 20.57 8.74 -62.59
C GLU A 153 19.27 7.92 -62.51
N LEU A 154 18.99 7.02 -63.45
CA LEU A 154 17.77 6.21 -63.44
C LEU A 154 18.06 4.70 -63.29
N PRO A 155 17.34 3.98 -62.39
CA PRO A 155 17.48 2.54 -62.26
C PRO A 155 16.84 1.79 -63.45
N GLY A 156 17.29 0.56 -63.69
CA GLY A 156 16.68 -0.32 -64.69
C GLY A 156 15.29 -0.81 -64.26
N LEU A 157 14.27 -0.61 -65.10
CA LEU A 157 12.88 -0.94 -64.76
C LEU A 157 12.54 -2.44 -64.84
N GLY A 158 13.38 -3.27 -65.49
CA GLY A 158 13.20 -4.72 -65.53
C GLY A 158 13.30 -5.40 -64.15
N GLU A 159 14.03 -4.77 -63.22
CA GLU A 159 14.16 -5.20 -61.84
C GLU A 159 13.31 -4.38 -60.86
N SER A 160 12.40 -3.52 -61.33
CA SER A 160 11.56 -2.69 -60.46
C SER A 160 10.74 -3.48 -59.43
N TRP A 161 10.42 -4.74 -59.72
CA TRP A 161 9.72 -5.64 -58.81
C TRP A 161 10.49 -5.94 -57.52
N SER A 162 11.82 -5.94 -57.53
CA SER A 162 12.64 -6.26 -56.34
C SER A 162 12.74 -5.10 -55.35
N TRP A 163 12.42 -3.89 -55.80
CA TRP A 163 12.54 -2.65 -55.02
C TRP A 163 11.19 -2.17 -54.46
N SER A 164 10.17 -3.02 -54.48
CA SER A 164 8.87 -2.78 -53.89
C SER A 164 8.43 -4.00 -53.07
N HIS A 165 7.95 -3.80 -51.85
CA HIS A 165 7.45 -4.88 -51.00
C HIS A 165 6.37 -4.36 -50.04
N ALA A 166 5.55 -5.26 -49.51
CA ALA A 166 4.66 -4.95 -48.41
C ALA A 166 5.26 -5.47 -47.10
N GLN A 167 5.05 -4.75 -46.01
CA GLN A 167 5.48 -5.11 -44.67
C GLN A 167 4.24 -5.32 -43.80
N VAL A 168 4.21 -6.43 -43.08
CA VAL A 168 3.14 -6.76 -42.12
C VAL A 168 3.77 -7.07 -40.77
N VAL A 169 3.21 -6.49 -39.71
CA VAL A 169 3.55 -6.82 -38.32
C VAL A 169 2.53 -7.82 -37.80
N SER A 170 2.79 -9.12 -37.99
CA SER A 170 1.93 -10.20 -37.52
C SER A 170 2.65 -11.11 -36.53
N LYS A 171 1.89 -11.64 -35.57
CA LYS A 171 2.34 -12.75 -34.71
C LYS A 171 2.09 -14.11 -35.35
N ALA A 172 1.24 -14.17 -36.37
CA ALA A 172 0.95 -15.38 -37.12
C ALA A 172 2.08 -15.68 -38.11
N ALA A 173 2.37 -16.97 -38.34
CA ALA A 173 3.40 -17.42 -39.27
C ALA A 173 2.81 -18.04 -40.55
N ASP A 174 1.49 -18.14 -40.64
CA ASP A 174 0.74 -18.77 -41.72
C ASP A 174 0.02 -17.73 -42.60
N ASN A 175 -0.12 -18.06 -43.89
CA ASN A 175 -0.72 -17.15 -44.88
C ASN A 175 -2.18 -16.77 -44.56
N ILE A 176 -2.93 -17.64 -43.88
CA ILE A 176 -4.33 -17.37 -43.50
C ILE A 176 -4.38 -16.30 -42.41
N GLY A 177 -3.55 -16.42 -41.38
CA GLY A 177 -3.40 -15.38 -40.35
C GLY A 177 -2.98 -14.03 -40.92
N ILE A 178 -1.96 -14.01 -41.78
CA ILE A 178 -1.47 -12.78 -42.44
C ILE A 178 -2.57 -12.13 -43.31
N GLN A 179 -3.33 -12.93 -44.04
CA GLN A 179 -4.45 -12.43 -44.85
C GLN A 179 -5.57 -11.84 -43.99
N SER A 180 -5.85 -12.44 -42.82
CA SER A 180 -6.82 -11.92 -41.86
C SER A 180 -6.36 -10.57 -41.28
N ASP A 181 -5.09 -10.46 -40.89
CA ASP A 181 -4.52 -9.22 -40.32
C ASP A 181 -4.53 -8.08 -41.35
N LEU A 182 -4.19 -8.36 -42.61
CA LEU A 182 -4.27 -7.40 -43.72
C LEU A 182 -5.68 -6.85 -43.96
N GLN A 183 -6.73 -7.59 -43.59
CA GLN A 183 -8.13 -7.18 -43.76
C GLN A 183 -8.70 -6.45 -42.55
N HIS A 184 -8.30 -6.83 -41.34
CA HIS A 184 -8.94 -6.38 -40.10
C HIS A 184 -8.11 -5.38 -39.29
N ASP A 185 -6.79 -5.31 -39.52
CA ASP A 185 -5.89 -4.40 -38.81
C ASP A 185 -5.02 -3.60 -39.80
N PRO A 186 -5.61 -2.58 -40.47
CA PRO A 186 -4.88 -1.75 -41.43
C PRO A 186 -3.69 -1.01 -40.82
N ALA A 187 -3.67 -0.77 -39.50
CA ALA A 187 -2.58 -0.04 -38.84
C ALA A 187 -1.28 -0.86 -38.71
N SER A 188 -1.33 -2.18 -38.96
CA SER A 188 -0.19 -3.09 -38.82
C SER A 188 0.53 -3.40 -40.14
N ASN A 189 0.09 -2.80 -41.25
CA ASN A 189 0.64 -3.05 -42.58
C ASN A 189 0.97 -1.77 -43.35
N VAL A 190 1.99 -1.84 -44.20
CA VAL A 190 2.42 -0.76 -45.09
C VAL A 190 2.95 -1.33 -46.40
N SER A 191 2.94 -0.53 -47.47
CA SER A 191 3.73 -0.82 -48.67
C SER A 191 4.91 0.13 -48.79
N ARG A 192 6.04 -0.37 -49.29
CA ARG A 192 7.30 0.38 -49.37
C ARG A 192 7.86 0.34 -50.78
N LEU A 193 8.31 1.51 -51.25
CA LEU A 193 9.21 1.63 -52.39
C LEU A 193 10.61 1.94 -51.89
N VAL A 194 11.61 1.25 -52.43
CA VAL A 194 13.04 1.43 -52.12
C VAL A 194 13.74 1.92 -53.38
N CYS A 195 14.65 2.89 -53.26
CA CYS A 195 15.53 3.26 -54.37
C CYS A 195 16.82 2.44 -54.28
N PRO A 196 17.24 1.69 -55.33
CA PRO A 196 18.46 0.88 -55.29
C PRO A 196 19.76 1.68 -55.36
N ARG A 197 19.72 3.00 -55.22
CA ARG A 197 20.91 3.86 -55.37
C ARG A 197 21.74 3.87 -54.10
N ARG A 198 23.02 3.50 -54.20
CA ARG A 198 24.01 3.79 -53.14
C ARG A 198 24.30 5.28 -53.16
N LEU A 199 24.07 5.96 -52.05
CA LEU A 199 24.25 7.41 -52.00
C LEU A 199 25.73 7.80 -51.86
N GLU A 200 26.10 8.97 -52.39
CA GLU A 200 27.42 9.57 -52.19
C GLU A 200 27.39 10.43 -50.92
N PRO A 201 28.49 10.49 -50.13
CA PRO A 201 28.61 11.39 -48.99
C PRO A 201 28.62 12.88 -49.40
N ASN A 202 28.13 13.77 -48.52
CA ASN A 202 28.13 15.24 -48.70
C ASN A 202 27.50 15.71 -50.03
N LYS A 203 26.34 15.15 -50.39
CA LYS A 203 25.70 15.40 -51.69
C LYS A 203 24.21 15.66 -51.55
N ASP A 204 23.69 16.57 -52.39
CA ASP A 204 22.28 16.94 -52.42
C ASP A 204 21.51 16.08 -53.42
N TYR A 205 20.42 15.49 -52.95
CA TYR A 205 19.56 14.60 -53.71
C TYR A 205 18.12 15.08 -53.71
N VAL A 206 17.40 14.75 -54.79
CA VAL A 206 15.95 14.84 -54.86
C VAL A 206 15.36 13.46 -55.09
N ALA A 207 14.50 13.01 -54.18
CA ALA A 207 13.76 11.76 -54.33
C ALA A 207 12.40 12.05 -54.97
N CYS A 208 12.06 11.30 -56.02
CA CYS A 208 10.84 11.48 -56.78
C CYS A 208 10.11 10.14 -56.94
N VAL A 209 8.80 10.14 -56.66
CA VAL A 209 7.89 9.05 -56.99
C VAL A 209 7.36 9.30 -58.40
N VAL A 210 7.70 8.39 -59.32
CA VAL A 210 7.43 8.53 -60.76
C VAL A 210 6.73 7.27 -61.30
N PRO A 211 5.96 7.36 -62.39
CA PRO A 211 5.37 6.18 -63.02
C PRO A 211 6.44 5.27 -63.62
N ALA A 212 6.30 3.96 -63.41
CA ALA A 212 7.19 2.94 -63.97
C ALA A 212 6.88 2.61 -65.44
N PHE A 213 5.65 2.89 -65.89
CA PHE A 213 5.15 2.52 -67.22
C PHE A 213 4.92 3.73 -68.12
N GLU A 214 5.16 3.55 -69.42
CA GLU A 214 5.03 4.58 -70.46
C GLU A 214 3.63 5.22 -70.53
N PRO A 215 2.50 4.47 -70.47
CA PRO A 215 1.17 5.08 -70.40
C PRO A 215 1.02 6.08 -69.24
N GLY A 216 1.58 5.75 -68.07
CA GLY A 216 1.54 6.63 -66.90
C GLY A 216 2.41 7.88 -67.11
N ARG A 217 3.59 7.72 -67.73
CA ARG A 217 4.47 8.83 -68.09
C ARG A 217 3.78 9.79 -69.06
N LEU A 218 3.19 9.28 -70.14
CA LEU A 218 2.48 10.10 -71.14
C LEU A 218 1.27 10.83 -70.54
N ARG A 219 0.48 10.16 -69.69
CA ARG A 219 -0.65 10.79 -68.98
C ARG A 219 -0.18 11.92 -68.06
N GLY A 220 0.84 11.68 -67.23
CA GLY A 220 1.37 12.69 -66.31
C GLY A 220 2.07 13.86 -67.00
N LEU A 221 2.50 13.71 -68.25
CA LEU A 221 3.04 14.80 -69.07
C LEU A 221 1.96 15.56 -69.86
N GLY A 222 0.69 15.11 -69.84
CA GLY A 222 -0.38 15.67 -70.68
C GLY A 222 -0.25 15.30 -72.16
N LEU A 223 0.48 14.23 -72.49
CA LEU A 223 0.76 13.76 -73.85
C LEU A 223 -0.03 12.49 -74.24
N ALA A 224 -0.99 12.08 -73.41
CA ALA A 224 -1.79 10.88 -73.63
C ALA A 224 -2.52 10.88 -74.99
N ASP A 225 -3.11 12.01 -75.38
CA ASP A 225 -3.86 12.12 -76.63
C ASP A 225 -2.93 12.22 -77.86
N ALA A 226 -1.69 12.68 -77.65
CA ALA A 226 -0.69 12.85 -78.70
C ALA A 226 0.03 11.52 -79.07
N ASN A 227 0.03 10.53 -78.18
CA ASN A 227 0.70 9.24 -78.40
C ASN A 227 -0.19 8.03 -78.04
N PRO A 228 -1.21 7.74 -78.86
CA PRO A 228 -2.14 6.63 -78.61
C PRO A 228 -1.47 5.25 -78.66
N ALA A 229 -0.38 5.08 -79.42
CA ALA A 229 0.34 3.82 -79.50
C ALA A 229 1.05 3.49 -78.17
N GLY A 230 1.66 4.50 -77.54
CA GLY A 230 2.28 4.38 -76.21
C GLY A 230 1.28 4.19 -75.07
N MET A 231 0.01 4.59 -75.28
CA MET A 231 -1.08 4.35 -74.33
C MET A 231 -1.70 2.95 -74.42
N ALA A 232 -1.40 2.19 -75.48
CA ALA A 232 -2.01 0.87 -75.72
C ALA A 232 -1.29 -0.29 -75.01
N THR A 233 0.03 -0.16 -74.79
CA THR A 233 0.88 -1.23 -74.26
C THR A 233 1.59 -0.82 -72.97
N LEU A 234 1.91 -1.81 -72.14
CA LEU A 234 2.59 -1.67 -70.85
C LEU A 234 4.12 -1.63 -71.03
N GLY A 235 4.60 -0.66 -71.81
CA GLY A 235 6.03 -0.40 -72.00
C GLY A 235 6.68 0.26 -70.77
N PRO A 236 8.01 0.13 -70.58
CA PRO A 236 8.72 0.83 -69.50
C PRO A 236 8.76 2.34 -69.78
N ALA A 237 8.69 3.17 -68.74
CA ALA A 237 8.72 4.63 -68.86
C ALA A 237 10.06 5.20 -69.38
N TRP A 238 11.15 4.43 -69.25
CA TRP A 238 12.45 4.74 -69.84
C TRP A 238 13.24 3.45 -70.10
N ASP A 239 14.25 3.56 -70.97
CA ASP A 239 15.23 2.51 -71.23
C ASP A 239 16.63 3.05 -70.95
N THR A 240 17.34 2.43 -70.01
CA THR A 240 18.69 2.84 -69.60
C THR A 240 19.75 2.55 -70.67
N ASN A 241 19.42 1.78 -71.71
CA ASN A 241 20.30 1.50 -72.84
C ASN A 241 20.19 2.55 -73.96
N ILE A 242 19.20 3.45 -73.87
CA ILE A 242 18.97 4.50 -74.88
C ILE A 242 19.39 5.85 -74.28
N ALA A 243 20.42 6.46 -74.87
CA ALA A 243 20.90 7.79 -74.46
C ALA A 243 20.04 8.92 -75.06
N ALA A 244 18.78 9.03 -74.61
CA ALA A 244 17.84 10.07 -75.01
C ALA A 244 17.32 10.82 -73.78
N ASP A 245 16.98 12.10 -73.95
CA ASP A 245 16.42 12.90 -72.86
C ASP A 245 15.10 12.31 -72.35
N VAL A 246 15.00 12.12 -71.04
CA VAL A 246 13.81 11.57 -70.39
C VAL A 246 13.15 12.67 -69.56
N LEU A 247 11.89 12.97 -69.89
CA LEU A 247 11.00 13.80 -69.07
C LEU A 247 10.10 12.89 -68.24
N LEU A 248 10.12 13.08 -66.93
CA LEU A 248 9.33 12.30 -65.97
C LEU A 248 8.34 13.21 -65.24
N PRO A 249 7.04 12.85 -65.20
CA PRO A 249 6.10 13.46 -64.29
C PRO A 249 6.32 12.94 -62.87
N VAL A 250 6.18 13.81 -61.89
CA VAL A 250 6.48 13.54 -60.49
C VAL A 250 5.19 13.60 -59.69
N TYR A 251 4.81 12.49 -59.07
CA TYR A 251 3.62 12.41 -58.22
C TYR A 251 3.87 12.96 -56.82
N PHE A 252 5.07 12.73 -56.29
CA PHE A 252 5.52 13.21 -54.99
C PHE A 252 7.04 13.35 -54.99
N HIS A 253 7.59 14.37 -54.32
CA HIS A 253 9.04 14.52 -54.18
C HIS A 253 9.43 15.18 -52.86
N TRP A 254 10.67 14.95 -52.46
CA TRP A 254 11.32 15.66 -51.37
C TRP A 254 12.82 15.77 -51.63
N GLU A 255 13.45 16.74 -50.98
CA GLU A 255 14.89 16.98 -51.06
C GLU A 255 15.57 16.52 -49.77
N PHE A 256 16.81 16.06 -49.87
CA PHE A 256 17.65 15.75 -48.72
C PHE A 256 19.13 15.83 -49.12
N SER A 257 20.00 15.92 -48.12
CA SER A 257 21.45 15.90 -48.27
C SER A 257 22.05 14.80 -47.42
N THR A 258 23.09 14.17 -47.94
CA THR A 258 23.85 13.15 -47.20
C THR A 258 24.95 13.78 -46.36
N GLY A 259 25.20 13.19 -45.18
CA GLY A 259 26.28 13.60 -44.30
C GLY A 259 27.66 13.07 -44.71
N PRO A 260 28.70 13.36 -43.92
CA PRO A 260 30.03 12.78 -44.11
C PRO A 260 29.99 11.26 -43.93
N ALA A 261 30.87 10.56 -44.63
CA ALA A 261 31.00 9.11 -44.56
C ALA A 261 31.29 8.64 -43.13
N GLY A 262 30.64 7.52 -42.74
CA GLY A 262 30.75 6.93 -41.41
C GLY A 262 29.39 6.81 -40.75
N ASP A 263 28.89 5.59 -40.70
CA ASP A 263 27.68 5.18 -39.99
C ASP A 263 27.95 5.01 -38.48
N PHE A 264 26.90 4.66 -37.72
CA PHE A 264 27.00 4.38 -36.29
C PHE A 264 28.08 3.33 -35.99
N GLU A 265 28.13 2.24 -36.76
CA GLU A 265 29.14 1.19 -36.65
C GLU A 265 30.56 1.76 -36.82
N SER A 266 30.79 2.57 -37.86
CA SER A 266 32.10 3.18 -38.13
C SER A 266 32.57 4.04 -36.96
N LEU A 267 31.68 4.87 -36.38
CA LEU A 267 32.01 5.70 -35.23
C LEU A 267 32.23 4.87 -33.96
N ALA A 268 31.43 3.82 -33.74
CA ALA A 268 31.59 2.92 -32.61
C ALA A 268 32.91 2.12 -32.69
N ARG A 269 33.34 1.73 -33.90
CA ARG A 269 34.64 1.06 -34.15
C ARG A 269 35.85 1.98 -34.00
N ARG A 270 35.66 3.29 -34.15
CA ARG A 270 36.72 4.29 -33.89
C ARG A 270 37.07 4.38 -32.41
N LEU A 271 36.11 4.11 -31.52
CA LEU A 271 36.36 4.13 -30.08
C LEU A 271 37.49 3.18 -29.68
N ARG A 272 38.40 3.69 -28.85
CA ARG A 272 39.53 2.99 -28.27
C ARG A 272 39.32 2.82 -26.78
N THR A 273 39.81 1.69 -26.24
CA THR A 273 39.81 1.43 -24.80
C THR A 273 41.18 1.73 -24.21
N PRO A 274 41.33 1.96 -22.88
CA PRO A 274 42.62 2.21 -22.24
C PRO A 274 43.69 1.16 -22.55
N LYS A 275 43.28 -0.10 -22.74
CA LYS A 275 44.15 -1.20 -23.18
C LYS A 275 44.94 -0.90 -24.47
N TYR A 276 44.42 -0.07 -25.37
CA TYR A 276 45.12 0.37 -26.58
C TYR A 276 46.34 1.25 -26.25
N TYR A 277 46.23 2.08 -25.22
CA TYR A 277 47.26 3.03 -24.77
C TYR A 277 48.17 2.45 -23.68
N LYS A 278 48.08 1.15 -23.38
CA LYS A 278 48.90 0.50 -22.36
C LYS A 278 50.40 0.68 -22.67
N ASN A 279 51.19 1.08 -21.66
CA ASN A 279 52.62 1.38 -21.76
C ASN A 279 52.95 2.57 -22.69
N THR A 280 52.03 3.52 -22.86
CA THR A 280 52.29 4.79 -23.55
C THR A 280 52.11 5.95 -22.57
N PRO A 281 52.73 7.13 -22.80
CA PRO A 281 52.53 8.31 -21.95
C PRO A 281 51.05 8.69 -21.78
N THR A 282 50.24 8.48 -22.83
CA THR A 282 48.79 8.69 -22.78
C THR A 282 48.10 7.69 -21.83
N GLY A 283 48.56 6.44 -21.77
CA GLY A 283 48.04 5.45 -20.83
C GLY A 283 48.35 5.82 -19.38
N ASP A 284 49.56 6.32 -19.11
CA ASP A 284 49.96 6.77 -17.77
C ASP A 284 49.17 8.01 -17.33
N ALA A 285 48.91 8.95 -18.25
CA ALA A 285 48.03 10.09 -18.01
C ALA A 285 46.59 9.63 -17.71
N LEU A 286 46.04 8.71 -18.52
CA LEU A 286 44.69 8.14 -18.33
C LEU A 286 44.50 7.48 -16.95
N ALA A 287 45.54 6.84 -16.42
CA ALA A 287 45.49 6.23 -15.08
C ALA A 287 45.42 7.25 -13.94
N GLN A 288 45.76 8.52 -14.19
CA GLN A 288 45.71 9.62 -13.21
C GLN A 288 44.46 10.49 -13.34
N VAL A 289 43.73 10.43 -14.48
CA VAL A 289 42.54 11.25 -14.76
C VAL A 289 41.48 11.05 -13.67
N GLY A 290 41.15 12.14 -12.98
CA GLY A 290 40.27 12.20 -11.82
C GLY A 290 41.00 12.52 -10.51
N THR A 291 42.33 12.51 -10.53
CA THR A 291 43.17 12.92 -9.41
C THR A 291 44.28 13.88 -9.85
N ALA A 292 44.63 14.84 -9.01
CA ALA A 292 45.72 15.79 -9.24
C ALA A 292 46.49 16.08 -7.94
N PRO A 293 47.79 16.40 -7.99
CA PRO A 293 48.52 16.82 -6.80
C PRO A 293 47.99 18.18 -6.31
N MET A 294 47.72 18.27 -5.01
CA MET A 294 47.24 19.46 -4.31
C MET A 294 48.26 19.88 -3.26
N ARG A 295 48.82 21.07 -3.40
CA ARG A 295 49.69 21.62 -2.34
C ARG A 295 48.82 22.14 -1.20
N VAL A 296 49.12 21.67 0.02
CA VAL A 296 48.52 22.19 1.24
C VAL A 296 49.57 23.07 1.90
N ASP A 297 49.33 24.37 1.88
CA ASP A 297 50.17 25.35 2.56
C ASP A 297 50.23 25.07 4.06
N ASP A 298 51.28 25.57 4.71
CA ASP A 298 51.49 25.45 6.15
C ASP A 298 50.39 26.21 6.91
N LEU A 299 49.31 25.50 7.26
CA LEU A 299 48.08 26.12 7.76
C LEU A 299 48.25 26.80 9.14
N LEU A 300 49.29 26.51 9.93
CA LEU A 300 49.48 27.13 11.26
C LEU A 300 50.94 27.29 11.78
N ASN A 301 51.96 26.66 11.20
CA ASN A 301 53.29 26.58 11.83
C ASN A 301 54.50 27.02 11.00
N GLY A 302 54.35 27.42 9.73
CA GLY A 302 55.38 28.11 8.92
C GLY A 302 56.80 27.51 8.90
N SER A 303 56.95 26.25 9.32
CA SER A 303 58.23 25.59 9.58
C SER A 303 58.24 24.13 9.10
N THR A 304 57.16 23.68 8.46
CA THR A 304 57.09 22.39 7.78
C THR A 304 57.10 22.60 6.27
N PRO A 305 57.81 21.79 5.48
CA PRO A 305 57.66 21.84 4.03
C PRO A 305 56.18 21.58 3.68
N GLY A 306 55.61 22.40 2.79
CA GLY A 306 54.22 22.26 2.34
C GLY A 306 53.94 20.81 1.95
N LEU A 307 52.88 20.23 2.53
CA LEU A 307 52.54 18.83 2.34
C LEU A 307 51.74 18.68 1.04
N GLU A 308 52.12 17.70 0.21
CA GLU A 308 51.34 17.33 -0.96
C GLU A 308 50.18 16.41 -0.52
N ALA A 309 48.96 16.80 -0.85
CA ALA A 309 47.76 15.99 -0.82
C ALA A 309 47.32 15.67 -2.25
N THR A 310 46.30 14.83 -2.40
CA THR A 310 45.70 14.51 -3.72
C THR A 310 44.34 15.19 -3.81
N MET A 311 44.17 16.11 -4.75
CA MET A 311 42.84 16.58 -5.16
C MET A 311 42.16 15.45 -5.93
N GLU A 312 40.95 15.14 -5.51
CA GLU A 312 40.10 14.11 -6.09
C GLU A 312 38.81 14.77 -6.62
N GLY A 313 38.35 14.36 -7.80
CA GLY A 313 37.09 14.82 -8.38
C GLY A 313 35.89 13.96 -7.98
N ALA A 314 34.73 14.26 -8.58
CA ALA A 314 33.52 13.44 -8.48
C ALA A 314 33.67 12.08 -9.19
N LEU A 315 34.52 12.03 -10.23
CA LEU A 315 34.91 10.82 -10.95
C LEU A 315 36.42 10.61 -10.80
N VAL A 316 36.83 9.43 -10.35
CA VAL A 316 38.24 9.06 -10.09
C VAL A 316 38.64 7.78 -10.84
N PRO A 317 39.94 7.52 -11.05
CA PRO A 317 40.39 6.26 -11.66
C PRO A 317 39.92 5.04 -10.87
N LEU A 318 39.69 3.92 -11.55
CA LEU A 318 39.31 2.65 -10.90
C LEU A 318 40.38 2.12 -9.93
N SER A 319 41.64 2.51 -10.10
CA SER A 319 42.76 2.15 -9.22
C SER A 319 42.82 2.98 -7.94
N TYR A 320 42.10 4.11 -7.87
CA TYR A 320 42.10 5.00 -6.73
C TYR A 320 41.04 4.58 -5.71
N THR A 321 41.41 4.61 -4.43
CA THR A 321 40.52 4.32 -3.30
C THR A 321 40.24 5.61 -2.53
N PRO A 322 39.02 6.19 -2.67
CA PRO A 322 38.58 7.32 -1.87
C PRO A 322 38.52 7.01 -0.37
N GLY A 323 38.39 8.05 0.46
CA GLY A 323 38.12 7.90 1.89
C GLY A 323 39.35 7.67 2.77
N ALA A 324 40.57 7.73 2.22
CA ALA A 324 41.79 7.62 3.02
C ALA A 324 41.83 8.69 4.14
N PRO A 325 42.35 8.40 5.34
CA PRO A 325 42.46 9.39 6.41
C PRO A 325 43.47 10.50 6.04
N PRO A 326 43.30 11.74 6.53
CA PRO A 326 44.27 12.82 6.31
C PRO A 326 45.57 12.59 7.08
N ASN A 327 46.61 13.34 6.71
CA ASN A 327 47.85 13.37 7.50
C ASN A 327 47.55 13.86 8.92
N GLY A 328 48.15 13.23 9.93
CA GLY A 328 47.94 13.57 11.34
C GLY A 328 48.20 15.05 11.66
N THR A 329 49.23 15.66 11.08
CA THR A 329 49.57 17.08 11.30
C THR A 329 48.55 18.04 10.68
N GLN A 330 48.03 17.71 9.50
CA GLN A 330 46.96 18.46 8.84
C GLN A 330 45.67 18.40 9.67
N ALA A 331 45.30 17.20 10.15
CA ALA A 331 44.11 17.02 10.96
C ALA A 331 44.16 17.79 12.27
N ASP A 332 45.31 17.74 12.96
CA ASP A 332 45.51 18.45 14.23
C ASP A 332 45.45 19.97 14.02
N SER A 333 46.05 20.48 12.93
CA SER A 333 46.00 21.90 12.57
C SER A 333 44.59 22.36 12.21
N LEU A 334 43.86 21.58 11.41
CA LEU A 334 42.47 21.89 11.03
C LEU A 334 41.52 21.82 12.24
N ALA A 335 41.75 20.91 13.19
CA ALA A 335 40.95 20.83 14.41
C ALA A 335 41.02 22.12 15.23
N ILE A 336 42.23 22.69 15.38
CA ILE A 336 42.42 24.00 16.02
C ILE A 336 41.60 25.07 15.30
N ILE A 337 41.65 25.10 13.97
CA ILE A 337 40.95 26.13 13.17
C ILE A 337 39.43 26.02 13.33
N VAL A 338 38.85 24.82 13.15
CA VAL A 338 37.38 24.65 13.10
C VAL A 338 36.70 24.70 14.45
N ASN A 339 37.41 24.35 15.53
CA ASN A 339 36.84 24.36 16.88
C ASN A 339 36.93 25.76 17.52
N THR A 340 37.82 26.64 17.04
CA THR A 340 38.02 28.00 17.57
C THR A 340 36.71 28.81 17.70
N PRO A 341 35.79 28.85 16.69
CA PRO A 341 34.54 29.62 16.84
C PRO A 341 33.65 29.15 18.00
N GLN A 342 33.55 27.84 18.22
CA GLN A 342 32.77 27.29 19.33
C GLN A 342 33.47 27.49 20.67
N GLU A 343 34.80 27.35 20.71
CA GLU A 343 35.59 27.64 21.91
C GLU A 343 35.44 29.09 22.36
N ASN A 344 35.40 30.04 21.42
CA ASN A 344 35.13 31.46 21.70
C ASN A 344 33.74 31.70 22.30
N VAL A 345 32.73 30.90 21.94
CA VAL A 345 31.37 30.99 22.51
C VAL A 345 31.29 30.37 23.91
N VAL A 346 31.96 29.23 24.12
CA VAL A 346 31.93 28.51 25.40
C VAL A 346 32.78 29.20 26.47
N ASN A 347 33.94 29.74 26.08
CA ASN A 347 34.85 30.46 26.96
C ASN A 347 35.20 31.85 26.39
N PRO A 348 34.26 32.82 26.43
CA PRO A 348 34.49 34.17 25.91
C PRO A 348 35.55 34.96 26.72
N VAL A 349 35.99 34.44 27.87
CA VAL A 349 36.90 35.10 28.82
C VAL A 349 38.13 34.24 29.19
N GLY A 350 38.27 33.05 28.59
CA GLY A 350 39.35 32.11 28.95
C GLY A 350 40.68 32.48 28.28
N ASN A 351 41.75 32.57 29.08
CA ASN A 351 43.13 32.63 28.60
C ASN A 351 43.53 31.27 27.98
N GLY A 352 43.04 30.97 26.78
CA GLY A 352 43.62 29.93 25.93
C GLY A 352 45.05 30.31 25.52
N SER A 353 45.85 29.35 25.06
CA SER A 353 47.29 29.54 24.76
C SER A 353 47.61 30.62 23.72
N THR A 354 46.62 31.09 22.95
CA THR A 354 46.73 32.21 21.99
C THR A 354 46.46 33.60 22.60
N ASN A 355 45.91 33.67 23.82
CA ASN A 355 45.48 34.93 24.47
C ASN A 355 46.46 35.48 25.52
N ALA A 356 47.73 35.07 25.49
CA ALA A 356 48.75 35.62 26.39
C ALA A 356 49.05 37.12 26.16
N ALA A 357 48.59 37.71 25.03
CA ALA A 357 48.92 39.07 24.60
C ALA A 357 47.69 39.97 24.32
N GLY A 358 46.58 39.78 25.04
CA GLY A 358 45.42 40.67 25.00
C GLY A 358 44.31 40.24 24.04
N ARG A 359 43.09 40.70 24.32
CA ARG A 359 41.82 40.36 23.64
C ARG A 359 41.95 40.43 22.11
N ARG A 360 42.12 39.28 21.45
CA ARG A 360 41.90 39.13 20.00
C ARG A 360 40.76 38.14 19.76
N LEU A 361 39.65 38.63 19.23
CA LEU A 361 38.62 37.78 18.63
C LEU A 361 39.19 37.23 17.33
N GLU A 362 39.67 35.99 17.35
CA GLU A 362 40.15 35.32 16.14
C GLU A 362 38.95 34.85 15.30
N VAL A 363 38.77 35.46 14.12
CA VAL A 363 37.82 34.98 13.12
C VAL A 363 38.50 33.90 12.29
N LYS A 364 38.09 32.64 12.48
CA LYS A 364 38.58 31.49 11.73
C LYS A 364 37.50 30.89 10.84
N PRO A 365 37.88 30.16 9.77
CA PRO A 365 36.93 29.45 8.93
C PRO A 365 35.93 28.62 9.73
N PRO A 366 34.62 28.68 9.40
CA PRO A 366 33.60 27.95 10.13
C PRO A 366 33.69 26.45 9.86
N MET A 367 33.05 25.67 10.74
CA MET A 367 32.85 24.24 10.56
C MET A 367 31.68 23.98 9.61
N ILE A 368 31.94 23.31 8.51
CA ILE A 368 30.94 22.97 7.49
C ILE A 368 30.05 21.84 8.05
N GLY A 369 28.73 22.01 7.91
CA GLY A 369 27.74 21.03 8.37
C GLY A 369 27.42 21.08 9.87
N ALA A 370 27.97 22.04 10.62
CA ALA A 370 27.81 22.12 12.07
C ALA A 370 26.35 22.25 12.52
N TRP A 371 25.56 23.08 11.82
CA TRP A 371 24.13 23.27 12.11
C TRP A 371 23.29 22.05 11.73
N HIS A 372 23.56 21.45 10.56
CA HIS A 372 22.87 20.23 10.10
C HIS A 372 23.02 19.09 11.10
N ALA A 373 24.25 18.82 11.55
CA ALA A 373 24.57 17.78 12.53
C ALA A 373 24.30 18.18 13.99
N ARG A 374 24.04 19.46 14.27
CA ARG A 374 24.10 20.07 15.62
C ARG A 374 25.36 19.72 16.38
N LYS A 375 26.49 19.81 15.69
CA LYS A 375 27.79 19.48 16.23
C LYS A 375 28.75 20.58 15.87
N HIS A 376 29.27 21.26 16.90
CA HIS A 376 30.12 22.44 16.74
C HIS A 376 31.59 22.16 17.12
N GLN A 377 31.95 20.90 17.32
CA GLN A 377 33.32 20.45 17.60
C GLN A 377 33.62 19.17 16.81
N ALA A 378 34.85 19.04 16.33
CA ALA A 378 35.35 17.86 15.64
C ALA A 378 36.61 17.35 16.33
N ALA A 379 36.68 16.03 16.55
CA ALA A 379 37.82 15.39 17.18
C ALA A 379 38.37 14.26 16.31
N LYS A 380 39.69 14.07 16.37
CA LYS A 380 40.41 13.01 15.63
C LYS A 380 39.97 11.59 16.01
N THR A 381 39.46 11.39 17.23
CA THR A 381 38.92 10.10 17.69
C THR A 381 37.64 9.67 16.96
N GLU A 382 37.05 10.58 16.19
CA GLU A 382 35.79 10.42 15.46
C GLU A 382 35.98 10.20 13.95
N PHE A 383 37.23 10.18 13.47
CA PHE A 383 37.53 9.79 12.09
C PHE A 383 36.98 8.39 11.79
N GLY A 384 36.32 8.26 10.64
CA GLY A 384 35.64 7.03 10.22
C GLY A 384 34.44 6.66 11.10
N LYS A 385 33.98 7.56 11.97
CA LYS A 385 32.77 7.39 12.78
C LYS A 385 31.76 8.49 12.55
N HIS A 386 32.21 9.70 12.20
CA HIS A 386 31.33 10.83 11.97
C HIS A 386 31.82 11.72 10.82
N TRP A 387 30.93 11.91 9.85
CA TRP A 387 31.19 12.66 8.61
C TRP A 387 31.65 14.10 8.81
N VAL A 388 31.24 14.78 9.90
CA VAL A 388 31.67 16.16 10.21
C VAL A 388 33.18 16.20 10.49
N ALA A 389 33.72 15.20 11.18
CA ALA A 389 35.15 15.09 11.44
C ALA A 389 35.90 14.72 10.16
N ASP A 390 35.41 13.72 9.42
CA ASP A 390 35.99 13.28 8.15
C ASP A 390 36.09 14.42 7.12
N LEU A 391 35.05 15.26 7.02
CA LEU A 391 35.00 16.41 6.10
C LEU A 391 35.89 17.56 6.56
N ASN A 392 35.75 18.02 7.82
CA ASN A 392 36.38 19.26 8.26
C ASN A 392 37.87 19.10 8.60
N LEU A 393 38.30 17.92 9.02
CA LEU A 393 39.70 17.64 9.39
C LEU A 393 40.53 17.09 8.23
N ASN A 394 39.92 16.88 7.05
CA ASN A 394 40.62 16.45 5.83
C ASN A 394 40.65 17.60 4.81
N PRO A 395 41.84 18.11 4.42
CA PRO A 395 41.93 19.24 3.50
C PRO A 395 41.32 18.95 2.12
N ARG A 396 41.34 17.69 1.65
CA ARG A 396 40.75 17.28 0.36
C ARG A 396 39.24 17.50 0.33
N TYR A 397 38.54 16.98 1.34
CA TYR A 397 37.08 17.10 1.47
C TYR A 397 36.64 18.51 1.84
N ARG A 398 37.46 19.26 2.58
CA ARG A 398 37.24 20.68 2.80
C ARG A 398 37.35 21.50 1.51
N GLY A 399 38.30 21.16 0.63
CA GLY A 399 38.42 21.73 -0.71
C GLY A 399 37.18 21.44 -1.57
N ALA A 400 36.72 20.19 -1.60
CA ALA A 400 35.47 19.80 -2.27
C ALA A 400 34.26 20.59 -1.76
N ALA A 401 34.13 20.75 -0.44
CA ALA A 401 33.09 21.58 0.16
C ALA A 401 33.24 23.07 -0.19
N GLY A 402 34.47 23.56 -0.36
CA GLY A 402 34.78 24.89 -0.87
C GLY A 402 34.24 25.12 -2.29
N TYR A 403 34.44 24.17 -3.21
CA TYR A 403 33.84 24.23 -4.55
C TYR A 403 32.32 24.27 -4.51
N GLY A 404 31.69 23.51 -3.60
CA GLY A 404 30.24 23.55 -3.37
C GLY A 404 29.76 24.93 -2.93
N ALA A 405 30.47 25.57 -2.01
CA ALA A 405 30.16 26.93 -1.59
C ALA A 405 30.36 27.95 -2.73
N GLU A 406 31.40 27.79 -3.55
CA GLU A 406 31.69 28.70 -4.66
C GLU A 406 30.63 28.62 -5.77
N VAL A 407 30.18 27.41 -6.11
CA VAL A 407 29.05 27.22 -7.04
C VAL A 407 27.80 27.95 -6.55
N VAL A 408 27.53 27.94 -5.24
CA VAL A 408 26.40 28.70 -4.67
C VAL A 408 26.63 30.20 -4.79
N ARG A 409 27.82 30.72 -4.46
CA ARG A 409 28.13 32.17 -4.57
C ARG A 409 27.93 32.72 -5.98
N GLN A 410 28.38 31.98 -6.99
CA GLN A 410 28.25 32.44 -8.38
C GLN A 410 26.82 32.49 -8.88
N ASN A 411 25.94 31.69 -8.29
CA ASN A 411 24.54 31.56 -8.70
C ASN A 411 23.58 32.07 -7.62
N GLN A 412 24.11 32.82 -6.64
CA GLN A 412 23.39 33.17 -5.40
C GLN A 412 22.08 33.92 -5.68
N GLU A 413 22.06 34.85 -6.63
CA GLU A 413 20.85 35.63 -6.92
C GLU A 413 19.74 34.73 -7.47
N SER A 414 20.08 33.81 -8.39
CA SER A 414 19.11 32.88 -8.97
C SER A 414 18.59 31.87 -7.93
N PHE A 415 19.44 31.38 -7.03
CA PHE A 415 19.02 30.44 -5.99
C PHE A 415 18.20 31.09 -4.89
N VAL A 416 18.54 32.33 -4.51
CA VAL A 416 17.78 33.11 -3.52
C VAL A 416 16.42 33.47 -4.08
N ASP A 417 16.32 33.89 -5.34
CA ASP A 417 15.05 34.17 -6.01
C ASP A 417 14.12 32.93 -6.01
N ALA A 418 14.66 31.78 -6.45
CA ALA A 418 13.92 30.51 -6.43
C ALA A 418 13.51 30.02 -5.03
N ALA A 419 14.26 30.43 -3.99
CA ALA A 419 13.88 30.17 -2.60
C ALA A 419 12.75 31.09 -2.14
N TRP A 420 12.77 32.36 -2.53
CA TRP A 420 11.72 33.34 -2.22
C TRP A 420 10.40 33.01 -2.89
N ASP A 421 10.39 32.45 -4.11
CA ASP A 421 9.17 31.94 -4.76
C ASP A 421 8.41 30.92 -3.89
N GLN A 422 9.12 30.19 -3.02
CA GLN A 422 8.54 29.15 -2.16
C GLN A 422 8.13 29.66 -0.76
N ILE A 423 8.40 30.94 -0.42
CA ILE A 423 8.24 31.45 0.95
C ILE A 423 6.82 31.26 1.50
N GLY A 424 5.79 31.50 0.70
CA GLY A 424 4.40 31.37 1.13
C GLY A 424 4.10 29.94 1.59
N THR A 425 4.52 28.95 0.80
CA THR A 425 4.34 27.53 1.14
C THR A 425 5.12 27.11 2.38
N ILE A 426 6.30 27.70 2.59
CA ILE A 426 7.17 27.39 3.72
C ILE A 426 6.59 27.96 5.02
N LEU A 427 6.11 29.21 5.00
CA LEU A 427 5.45 29.83 6.14
C LEU A 427 4.16 29.11 6.52
N ASP A 428 3.35 28.72 5.53
CA ASP A 428 2.14 27.93 5.75
C ASP A 428 2.46 26.57 6.37
N ALA A 429 3.50 25.90 5.87
CA ALA A 429 3.97 24.65 6.44
C ALA A 429 4.42 24.85 7.90
N GLU A 430 5.26 25.84 8.18
CA GLU A 430 5.72 26.17 9.54
C GLU A 430 4.57 26.50 10.49
N MET A 431 3.59 27.29 10.05
CA MET A 431 2.41 27.60 10.85
C MET A 431 1.65 26.32 11.21
N ARG A 432 1.41 25.44 10.24
CA ARG A 432 0.74 24.14 10.47
C ARG A 432 1.54 23.27 11.44
N PHE A 433 2.85 23.22 11.31
CA PHE A 433 3.69 22.46 12.23
C PHE A 433 3.70 23.03 13.65
N ASN A 434 3.75 24.35 13.81
CA ASN A 434 3.68 25.02 15.10
C ASN A 434 2.31 24.79 15.79
N LEU A 435 1.21 24.92 15.05
CA LEU A 435 -0.13 24.59 15.55
C LEU A 435 -0.24 23.12 15.96
N THR A 436 0.38 22.22 15.20
CA THR A 436 0.41 20.79 15.52
C THR A 436 1.19 20.52 16.80
N ARG A 437 2.35 21.16 16.97
CA ARG A 437 3.14 21.08 18.21
C ARG A 437 2.36 21.60 19.41
N LEU A 438 1.72 22.75 19.27
CA LEU A 438 0.87 23.33 20.31
C LEU A 438 -0.26 22.35 20.70
N ALA A 439 -0.91 21.71 19.71
CA ALA A 439 -1.95 20.73 19.97
C ALA A 439 -1.42 19.50 20.75
N ILE A 440 -0.23 18.98 20.40
CA ILE A 440 0.40 17.87 21.12
C ILE A 440 0.73 18.26 22.57
N GLU A 441 1.40 19.40 22.77
CA GLU A 441 1.80 19.82 24.12
C GLU A 441 0.57 20.15 24.98
N ALA A 442 -0.47 20.77 24.41
CA ALA A 442 -1.73 20.99 25.10
C ALA A 442 -2.41 19.67 25.50
N GLN A 443 -2.44 18.67 24.61
CA GLN A 443 -2.98 17.35 24.92
C GLN A 443 -2.14 16.60 25.95
N ARG A 444 -0.80 16.71 25.90
CA ARG A 444 0.11 16.13 26.90
C ARG A 444 -0.13 16.74 28.27
N ALA A 445 -0.25 18.06 28.35
CA ALA A 445 -0.59 18.77 29.59
C ALA A 445 -1.97 18.35 30.14
N LEU A 446 -2.98 18.23 29.28
CA LEU A 446 -4.31 17.76 29.67
C LEU A 446 -4.29 16.30 30.17
N LYS A 447 -3.54 15.42 29.49
CA LYS A 447 -3.34 14.03 29.91
C LYS A 447 -2.69 13.94 31.29
N ALA A 448 -1.57 14.64 31.47
CA ALA A 448 -0.84 14.67 32.73
C ALA A 448 -1.71 15.21 33.87
N LYS A 449 -2.51 16.25 33.61
CA LYS A 449 -3.38 16.86 34.62
C LYS A 449 -4.63 16.04 34.96
N HIS A 450 -5.25 15.38 33.98
CA HIS A 450 -6.60 14.81 34.14
C HIS A 450 -6.69 13.28 34.05
N PHE A 451 -5.76 12.61 33.37
CA PHE A 451 -5.85 11.16 33.12
C PHE A 451 -4.78 10.36 33.89
N ASP A 452 -3.55 10.88 33.99
CA ASP A 452 -2.47 10.18 34.70
C ASP A 452 -2.64 10.21 36.22
N VAL A 453 -3.26 11.26 36.76
CA VAL A 453 -3.56 11.40 38.20
C VAL A 453 -4.67 10.45 38.66
N LEU A 454 -5.50 9.91 37.76
CA LEU A 454 -6.61 9.04 38.12
C LEU A 454 -6.14 7.63 38.46
N ALA A 455 -6.67 7.09 39.57
CA ALA A 455 -6.51 5.69 39.94
C ALA A 455 -7.14 4.75 38.89
N PRO A 456 -6.64 3.52 38.71
CA PRO A 456 -7.08 2.57 37.67
C PRO A 456 -8.60 2.36 37.60
N GLU A 457 -9.26 2.24 38.75
CA GLU A 457 -10.70 2.03 38.89
C GLU A 457 -11.48 3.23 38.34
N ARG A 458 -10.99 4.43 38.67
CA ARG A 458 -11.64 5.68 38.28
C ARG A 458 -11.39 6.00 36.80
N LEU A 459 -10.20 5.71 36.30
CA LEU A 459 -9.86 5.84 34.90
C LEU A 459 -10.76 4.94 34.04
N LEU A 460 -10.99 3.69 34.46
CA LEU A 460 -11.88 2.75 33.78
C LEU A 460 -13.33 3.27 33.73
N GLN A 461 -13.84 3.82 34.85
CA GLN A 461 -15.18 4.43 34.90
C GLN A 461 -15.31 5.72 34.06
N VAL A 462 -14.24 6.52 33.97
CA VAL A 462 -14.23 7.73 33.15
C VAL A 462 -14.24 7.35 31.66
N MET A 463 -13.50 6.31 31.31
CA MET A 463 -13.35 5.80 29.94
C MET A 463 -14.43 4.81 29.51
N GLY A 464 -15.39 4.49 30.39
CA GLY A 464 -16.48 3.52 30.15
C GLY A 464 -17.09 3.56 28.73
N PRO A 465 -17.54 4.72 28.23
CA PRO A 465 -18.11 4.83 26.88
C PRO A 465 -17.13 4.53 25.73
N ALA A 466 -15.83 4.63 25.97
CA ALA A 466 -14.78 4.38 24.99
C ALA A 466 -14.21 2.95 25.06
N LEU A 467 -14.43 2.20 26.16
CA LEU A 467 -13.89 0.85 26.34
C LEU A 467 -14.25 -0.14 25.21
N PRO A 468 -15.46 -0.09 24.60
CA PRO A 468 -15.78 -0.96 23.46
C PRO A 468 -14.92 -0.72 22.21
N ARG A 469 -14.25 0.44 22.12
CA ARG A 469 -13.41 0.85 20.98
C ARG A 469 -11.90 0.73 21.25
N ILE A 470 -11.52 0.33 22.46
CA ILE A 470 -10.12 0.17 22.86
C ILE A 470 -9.79 -1.32 22.83
N GLU A 471 -8.80 -1.69 22.03
CA GLU A 471 -8.27 -3.06 21.92
C GLU A 471 -7.81 -3.57 23.30
N ALA A 472 -8.18 -4.81 23.63
CA ALA A 472 -7.77 -5.49 24.84
C ALA A 472 -6.51 -6.33 24.62
N LEU A 473 -5.71 -6.51 25.68
CA LEU A 473 -4.63 -7.49 25.74
C LEU A 473 -4.99 -8.58 26.76
N ALA A 474 -4.54 -9.80 26.48
CA ALA A 474 -4.58 -10.90 27.42
C ALA A 474 -3.50 -10.71 28.51
N GLY A 475 -3.59 -11.49 29.59
CA GLY A 475 -2.69 -11.35 30.75
C GLY A 475 -1.21 -11.65 30.47
N ASP A 476 -0.92 -12.27 29.33
CA ASP A 476 0.42 -12.58 28.81
C ASP A 476 0.97 -11.50 27.85
N GLY A 477 0.21 -10.43 27.59
CA GLY A 477 0.57 -9.35 26.67
C GLY A 477 0.20 -9.60 25.20
N THR A 478 -0.43 -10.73 24.86
CA THR A 478 -0.93 -11.01 23.51
C THR A 478 -2.25 -10.29 23.22
N ARG A 479 -2.61 -10.11 21.95
CA ARG A 479 -3.91 -9.52 21.56
C ARG A 479 -5.04 -10.39 22.08
N PHE A 480 -5.98 -9.79 22.81
CA PHE A 480 -7.13 -10.51 23.33
C PHE A 480 -8.09 -10.85 22.18
N ASN A 481 -8.10 -12.10 21.74
CA ASN A 481 -8.95 -12.54 20.63
C ASN A 481 -10.24 -13.21 21.12
N ILE A 482 -11.33 -12.92 20.42
CA ILE A 482 -12.65 -13.52 20.60
C ILE A 482 -12.99 -14.21 19.29
N ALA A 483 -13.08 -15.54 19.29
CA ALA A 483 -13.45 -16.33 18.10
C ALA A 483 -12.62 -15.97 16.84
N GLY A 484 -11.32 -15.70 17.00
CA GLY A 484 -10.42 -15.33 15.90
C GLY A 484 -10.38 -13.84 15.54
N GLN A 485 -11.19 -12.98 16.18
CA GLN A 485 -11.16 -11.53 15.98
C GLN A 485 -10.61 -10.77 17.18
N ILE A 486 -10.00 -9.59 16.94
CA ILE A 486 -9.44 -8.74 18.00
C ILE A 486 -10.57 -8.19 18.88
N GLY A 487 -10.52 -8.48 20.17
CA GLY A 487 -11.48 -8.06 21.18
C GLY A 487 -11.16 -6.71 21.83
N SER A 488 -12.19 -6.03 22.32
CA SER A 488 -12.07 -4.76 23.03
C SER A 488 -12.09 -4.91 24.55
N LEU A 489 -11.64 -3.89 25.28
CA LEU A 489 -11.72 -3.83 26.74
C LEU A 489 -13.17 -3.96 27.23
N GLY A 490 -14.14 -3.38 26.50
CA GLY A 490 -15.56 -3.60 26.76
C GLY A 490 -15.97 -5.07 26.63
N GLY A 491 -15.56 -5.72 25.53
CA GLY A 491 -15.84 -7.15 25.31
C GLY A 491 -15.08 -8.10 26.27
N GLN A 492 -13.99 -7.63 26.88
CA GLN A 492 -13.28 -8.33 27.95
C GLN A 492 -14.01 -8.20 29.29
N ILE A 493 -14.60 -7.03 29.59
CA ILE A 493 -15.46 -6.82 30.76
C ILE A 493 -16.68 -7.74 30.68
N ASP A 494 -17.34 -7.81 29.53
CA ASP A 494 -18.53 -8.65 29.31
C ASP A 494 -18.27 -10.16 29.50
N ARG A 495 -17.01 -10.60 29.40
CA ARG A 495 -16.58 -11.99 29.62
C ARG A 495 -15.94 -12.23 30.98
N SER A 496 -15.78 -11.19 31.78
CA SER A 496 -15.29 -11.27 33.15
C SER A 496 -16.46 -11.33 34.14
N SER A 497 -16.16 -11.60 35.41
CA SER A 497 -17.14 -11.50 36.49
C SER A 497 -17.40 -10.06 36.97
N LEU A 498 -16.75 -9.05 36.37
CA LEU A 498 -17.01 -7.64 36.64
C LEU A 498 -18.30 -7.21 35.93
N PRO A 499 -19.35 -6.74 36.64
CA PRO A 499 -20.58 -6.30 36.00
C PRO A 499 -20.35 -5.08 35.11
N ALA A 500 -20.85 -5.09 33.87
CA ALA A 500 -20.73 -3.96 32.94
C ALA A 500 -21.32 -2.64 33.51
N ALA A 501 -22.30 -2.74 34.41
CA ALA A 501 -22.84 -1.59 35.14
C ALA A 501 -21.78 -0.84 35.99
N MET A 502 -20.65 -1.46 36.33
CA MET A 502 -19.56 -0.83 37.10
C MET A 502 -18.84 0.28 36.34
N VAL A 503 -18.86 0.22 35.01
CA VAL A 503 -18.27 1.23 34.13
C VAL A 503 -19.32 2.15 33.50
N ASP A 504 -20.60 1.96 33.85
CA ASP A 504 -21.69 2.77 33.32
C ASP A 504 -21.69 4.19 33.90
N THR A 505 -22.07 5.13 33.05
CA THR A 505 -22.22 6.55 33.36
C THR A 505 -23.27 6.80 34.46
N ALA A 506 -24.33 5.99 34.53
CA ALA A 506 -25.37 6.13 35.54
C ALA A 506 -24.82 5.86 36.94
N LEU A 507 -24.07 4.76 37.11
CA LEU A 507 -23.40 4.44 38.36
C LEU A 507 -22.33 5.49 38.69
N ARG A 508 -21.50 5.89 37.72
CA ARG A 508 -20.48 6.96 37.88
C ARG A 508 -21.07 8.26 38.41
N ARG A 509 -22.26 8.65 37.92
CA ARG A 509 -23.00 9.83 38.38
C ARG A 509 -23.62 9.62 39.75
N ALA A 510 -24.14 8.43 40.03
CA ALA A 510 -24.74 8.07 41.31
C ALA A 510 -23.73 8.12 42.47
N ILE A 511 -22.50 7.69 42.22
CA ILE A 511 -21.40 7.64 43.20
C ILE A 511 -20.50 8.89 43.19
N SER A 512 -20.85 9.93 42.42
CA SER A 512 -20.03 11.13 42.31
C SER A 512 -19.96 11.90 43.63
N PRO A 513 -18.76 12.29 44.11
CA PRO A 513 -18.62 13.07 45.35
C PRO A 513 -19.27 14.45 45.26
N ALA A 514 -19.63 14.93 44.06
CA ALA A 514 -20.36 16.17 43.87
C ALA A 514 -21.87 16.08 44.19
N ARG A 515 -22.46 14.89 44.38
CA ARG A 515 -23.90 14.78 44.68
C ARG A 515 -24.24 15.29 46.08
N ARG A 516 -25.33 16.07 46.18
CA ARG A 516 -25.77 16.74 47.41
C ARG A 516 -26.11 15.76 48.54
N SER A 517 -26.75 14.63 48.22
CA SER A 517 -27.11 13.58 49.18
C SER A 517 -25.88 12.90 49.80
N LEU A 518 -24.86 12.62 48.99
CA LEU A 518 -23.60 12.01 49.45
C LEU A 518 -22.72 13.00 50.23
N ARG A 519 -22.71 14.29 49.85
CA ARG A 519 -22.05 15.36 50.63
C ARG A 519 -22.72 15.56 52.00
N MET A 520 -24.03 15.41 52.10
CA MET A 520 -24.75 15.42 53.38
C MET A 520 -24.41 14.19 54.24
N ALA A 521 -24.43 12.99 53.65
CA ALA A 521 -24.10 11.74 54.37
C ALA A 521 -22.65 11.74 54.91
N SER A 522 -21.69 12.25 54.12
CA SER A 522 -20.28 12.41 54.55
C SER A 522 -20.11 13.46 55.66
N ARG A 523 -20.90 14.55 55.65
CA ARG A 523 -20.86 15.56 56.72
C ARG A 523 -21.44 15.07 58.05
N LEU A 524 -22.46 14.21 58.00
CA LEU A 524 -23.16 13.69 59.18
C LEU A 524 -22.39 12.55 59.87
N THR A 525 -21.54 11.82 59.14
CA THR A 525 -20.88 10.60 59.63
C THR A 525 -19.36 10.81 59.59
N ARG A 526 -18.78 11.36 60.67
CA ARG A 526 -17.35 11.76 60.77
C ARG A 526 -16.31 10.62 60.63
N THR A 527 -16.73 9.38 60.35
CA THR A 527 -15.88 8.17 60.33
C THR A 527 -15.87 7.41 59.00
N LEU A 528 -16.58 7.88 57.97
CA LEU A 528 -16.51 7.24 56.65
C LEU A 528 -15.19 7.63 55.95
N GLU A 529 -14.29 6.67 55.75
CA GLU A 529 -13.28 6.74 54.69
C GLU A 529 -13.93 7.31 53.44
N THR A 530 -13.26 8.25 52.75
CA THR A 530 -13.89 9.00 51.65
C THR A 530 -14.62 8.06 50.68
N LEU A 531 -15.90 8.29 50.40
CA LEU A 531 -16.74 7.47 49.51
C LEU A 531 -16.03 6.97 48.22
N PRO A 532 -15.18 7.76 47.55
CA PRO A 532 -14.36 7.28 46.43
C PRO A 532 -13.51 6.05 46.76
N ALA A 533 -12.91 5.97 47.94
CA ALA A 533 -12.10 4.84 48.39
C ALA A 533 -12.95 3.56 48.59
N GLN A 534 -14.17 3.69 49.10
CA GLN A 534 -15.10 2.56 49.24
C GLN A 534 -15.55 2.04 47.87
N THR A 535 -15.82 2.95 46.92
CA THR A 535 -16.18 2.54 45.55
C THR A 535 -15.01 1.93 44.80
N ALA A 536 -13.79 2.43 44.99
CA ALA A 536 -12.58 1.83 44.41
C ALA A 536 -12.35 0.42 44.96
N ARG A 537 -12.47 0.23 46.28
CA ARG A 537 -12.42 -1.10 46.90
C ARG A 537 -13.50 -2.04 46.37
N TYR A 538 -14.71 -1.54 46.14
CA TYR A 538 -15.79 -2.37 45.61
C TYR A 538 -15.52 -2.82 44.15
N VAL A 539 -15.01 -1.92 43.31
CA VAL A 539 -14.63 -2.24 41.92
C VAL A 539 -13.42 -3.19 41.89
N ASP A 540 -12.42 -3.00 42.76
CA ASP A 540 -11.26 -3.91 42.88
C ASP A 540 -11.67 -5.30 43.39
N VAL A 541 -12.57 -5.38 44.37
CA VAL A 541 -13.13 -6.65 44.86
C VAL A 541 -13.89 -7.40 43.77
N MET A 542 -14.66 -6.68 42.93
CA MET A 542 -15.38 -7.29 41.81
C MET A 542 -14.46 -7.68 40.65
N ALA A 543 -13.36 -6.95 40.43
CA ALA A 543 -12.36 -7.30 39.42
C ALA A 543 -11.51 -8.52 39.82
N ARG A 544 -11.37 -8.80 41.13
CA ARG A 544 -10.69 -9.97 41.71
C ARG A 544 -11.68 -11.01 42.24
N ALA A 545 -12.70 -11.31 41.45
CA ALA A 545 -13.81 -12.18 41.81
C ALA A 545 -13.37 -13.61 42.21
N SER A 546 -12.27 -14.12 41.66
CA SER A 546 -11.70 -15.44 41.96
C SER A 546 -11.22 -15.58 43.40
N GLY A 547 -10.81 -14.48 44.04
CA GLY A 547 -10.40 -14.45 45.45
C GLY A 547 -11.56 -14.54 46.45
N LYS A 548 -12.81 -14.36 46.01
CA LYS A 548 -14.02 -14.44 46.86
C LYS A 548 -15.18 -15.15 46.15
N PRO A 549 -15.06 -16.45 45.79
CA PRO A 549 -16.06 -17.17 45.01
C PRO A 549 -17.43 -17.28 45.70
N ALA A 550 -17.45 -17.24 47.05
CA ALA A 550 -18.68 -17.25 47.83
C ALA A 550 -19.58 -16.02 47.59
N ALA A 551 -19.01 -14.88 47.20
CA ALA A 551 -19.77 -13.66 46.90
C ALA A 551 -20.57 -13.75 45.59
N PHE A 552 -20.26 -14.71 44.73
CA PHE A 552 -20.88 -14.91 43.41
C PHE A 552 -21.70 -16.22 43.33
N SER A 553 -21.95 -16.87 44.47
CA SER A 553 -22.77 -18.07 44.60
C SER A 553 -24.26 -17.75 44.44
N VAL A 554 -24.90 -18.30 43.40
CA VAL A 554 -26.35 -18.13 43.12
C VAL A 554 -27.22 -18.69 44.26
N ASN A 555 -26.73 -19.72 44.96
CA ASN A 555 -27.46 -20.39 46.04
C ASN A 555 -27.34 -19.68 47.41
N ALA A 556 -26.58 -18.58 47.49
CA ALA A 556 -26.42 -17.81 48.73
C ALA A 556 -27.53 -16.77 48.94
N PHE A 557 -28.44 -16.59 47.98
CA PHE A 557 -29.53 -15.61 48.05
C PHE A 557 -30.80 -16.19 48.69
N LEU A 558 -30.76 -16.41 50.01
CA LEU A 558 -31.98 -16.53 50.81
C LEU A 558 -32.48 -15.11 51.17
N PRO A 559 -33.75 -14.75 50.85
CA PRO A 559 -34.32 -13.47 51.26
C PRO A 559 -34.29 -13.33 52.78
N ASP A 560 -33.82 -12.18 53.26
CA ASP A 560 -33.70 -11.93 54.69
C ASP A 560 -35.08 -11.87 55.35
N GLY A 561 -35.30 -12.66 56.41
CA GLY A 561 -36.54 -12.65 57.20
C GLY A 561 -37.55 -13.78 56.99
N ILE A 562 -37.35 -14.70 56.04
CA ILE A 562 -38.27 -15.84 55.87
C ILE A 562 -37.88 -17.04 56.76
N LEU A 563 -36.57 -17.26 57.01
CA LEU A 563 -36.08 -18.39 57.83
C LEU A 563 -34.98 -17.98 58.83
N SER A 564 -34.28 -16.88 58.58
CA SER A 564 -33.43 -16.17 59.55
C SER A 564 -33.30 -14.71 59.15
N THR A 565 -32.96 -13.83 60.10
CA THR A 565 -32.74 -12.40 59.87
C THR A 565 -31.27 -12.04 60.10
N LYS A 566 -30.52 -11.76 59.04
CA LYS A 566 -29.16 -11.22 59.04
C LYS A 566 -29.07 -9.88 59.79
N ALA A 567 -30.18 -9.15 59.89
CA ALA A 567 -30.31 -7.93 60.69
C ALA A 567 -29.89 -8.08 62.17
N PHE A 568 -30.03 -9.26 62.78
CA PHE A 568 -29.62 -9.51 64.17
C PHE A 568 -28.28 -10.24 64.31
N ALA A 569 -27.73 -10.77 63.22
CA ALA A 569 -26.50 -11.59 63.26
C ALA A 569 -25.22 -10.76 63.44
N THR A 570 -25.29 -9.46 63.17
CA THR A 570 -24.16 -8.51 63.27
C THR A 570 -24.24 -7.62 64.51
N VAL A 571 -25.30 -7.73 65.31
CA VAL A 571 -25.51 -6.92 66.52
C VAL A 571 -24.86 -7.63 67.71
N ASP A 572 -24.03 -6.94 68.49
CA ASP A 572 -23.41 -7.50 69.69
C ASP A 572 -24.46 -7.72 70.80
N LEU A 573 -24.68 -8.99 71.15
CA LEU A 573 -25.66 -9.42 72.15
C LEU A 573 -25.02 -9.65 73.54
N GLY A 574 -23.86 -9.07 73.82
CA GLY A 574 -23.23 -9.07 75.14
C GLY A 574 -24.01 -8.26 76.19
N GLY A 575 -24.17 -8.82 77.40
CA GLY A 575 -24.80 -8.17 78.55
C GLY A 575 -26.03 -8.89 79.14
N ALA A 576 -26.59 -8.33 80.23
CA ALA A 576 -27.71 -8.91 80.97
C ALA A 576 -29.03 -8.91 80.16
N PRO A 577 -29.93 -9.92 80.33
CA PRO A 577 -31.09 -10.13 79.46
C PRO A 577 -32.09 -8.96 79.39
N GLY A 578 -32.14 -8.11 80.41
CA GLY A 578 -33.03 -6.95 80.47
C GLY A 578 -32.54 -5.71 79.73
N ARG A 579 -31.29 -5.68 79.23
CA ARG A 579 -30.74 -4.52 78.51
C ARG A 579 -31.53 -4.28 77.21
N THR A 580 -31.97 -3.05 77.00
CA THR A 580 -32.70 -2.63 75.81
C THR A 580 -31.74 -2.31 74.66
N LEU A 581 -32.04 -2.81 73.46
CA LEU A 581 -31.35 -2.59 72.20
C LEU A 581 -32.23 -1.69 71.31
N ASP A 582 -31.62 -0.64 70.77
CA ASP A 582 -32.26 0.25 69.79
C ASP A 582 -31.86 -0.20 68.38
N LEU A 583 -32.82 -0.73 67.64
CA LEU A 583 -32.62 -1.32 66.32
C LEU A 583 -33.28 -0.49 65.21
N SER A 584 -33.57 0.78 65.50
CA SER A 584 -34.15 1.73 64.55
C SER A 584 -33.29 1.92 63.30
N ALA A 585 -31.96 1.88 63.44
CA ALA A 585 -31.02 1.95 62.32
C ALA A 585 -31.10 0.74 61.35
N SER A 586 -31.61 -0.40 61.84
CA SER A 586 -31.85 -1.62 61.04
C SER A 586 -33.29 -1.72 60.54
N GLY A 587 -34.08 -0.65 60.67
CA GLY A 587 -35.45 -0.54 60.14
C GLY A 587 -36.56 -1.05 61.06
N LEU A 588 -36.23 -1.50 62.29
CA LEU A 588 -37.21 -1.95 63.27
C LEU A 588 -37.48 -0.85 64.30
N GLY A 589 -38.60 -0.16 64.17
CA GLY A 589 -38.97 1.01 65.00
C GLY A 589 -39.39 0.72 66.45
N ARG A 590 -39.15 -0.49 66.98
CA ARG A 590 -39.42 -0.86 68.38
C ARG A 590 -38.12 -1.19 69.12
N ARG A 591 -38.11 -0.89 70.42
CA ARG A 591 -37.02 -1.25 71.34
C ARG A 591 -37.18 -2.70 71.83
N PHE A 592 -36.16 -3.52 71.67
CA PHE A 592 -36.15 -4.94 72.07
C PHE A 592 -35.17 -5.18 73.20
N THR A 593 -35.36 -6.19 74.06
CA THR A 593 -34.33 -6.56 75.04
C THR A 593 -33.37 -7.62 74.50
N VAL A 594 -32.14 -7.66 75.03
CA VAL A 594 -31.12 -8.67 74.67
C VAL A 594 -31.66 -10.09 74.87
N GLY A 595 -32.44 -10.32 75.92
CA GLY A 595 -33.10 -11.61 76.17
C GLY A 595 -34.10 -11.99 75.06
N GLN A 596 -34.94 -11.05 74.63
CA GLN A 596 -35.92 -11.27 73.55
C GLN A 596 -35.24 -11.57 72.22
N VAL A 597 -34.18 -10.85 71.88
CA VAL A 597 -33.45 -11.06 70.62
C VAL A 597 -32.72 -12.41 70.62
N LYS A 598 -32.13 -12.83 71.76
CA LYS A 598 -31.52 -14.17 71.89
C LYS A 598 -32.54 -15.29 71.77
N GLN A 599 -33.74 -15.11 72.33
CA GLN A 599 -34.82 -16.09 72.23
C GLN A 599 -35.33 -16.24 70.80
N MET A 600 -35.48 -15.12 70.07
CA MET A 600 -35.88 -15.12 68.66
C MET A 600 -34.81 -15.76 67.76
N ASN A 601 -33.52 -15.50 68.00
CA ASN A 601 -32.44 -16.15 67.27
C ASN A 601 -32.35 -17.66 67.54
N ALA A 602 -32.63 -18.11 68.77
CA ALA A 602 -32.67 -19.53 69.11
C ALA A 602 -33.86 -20.26 68.45
N ALA A 603 -35.03 -19.63 68.41
CA ALA A 603 -36.22 -20.17 67.75
C ALA A 603 -36.08 -20.22 66.21
N ALA A 604 -35.45 -19.20 65.62
CA ALA A 604 -35.11 -19.20 64.19
C ALA A 604 -34.09 -20.30 63.86
N GLY A 605 -33.04 -20.46 64.69
CA GLY A 605 -32.02 -21.49 64.55
C GLY A 605 -32.60 -22.91 64.56
N GLN A 606 -33.49 -23.22 65.51
CA GLN A 606 -34.17 -24.52 65.58
C GLN A 606 -35.09 -24.77 64.38
N SER A 607 -35.77 -23.73 63.87
CA SER A 607 -36.62 -23.83 62.68
C SER A 607 -35.82 -24.11 61.40
N THR A 608 -34.63 -23.49 61.26
CA THR A 608 -33.72 -23.79 60.14
C THR A 608 -33.15 -25.20 60.18
N ASP A 609 -32.80 -25.73 61.36
CA ASP A 609 -32.30 -27.10 61.49
C ASP A 609 -33.40 -28.16 61.27
N LEU A 610 -34.65 -27.84 61.60
CA LEU A 610 -35.83 -28.66 61.30
C LEU A 610 -36.12 -28.73 59.78
N LEU A 611 -36.02 -27.61 59.05
CA LEU A 611 -36.24 -27.57 57.59
C LEU A 611 -35.12 -28.23 56.79
N LYS A 612 -33.87 -28.16 57.28
CA LYS A 612 -32.73 -28.87 56.69
C LYS A 612 -32.86 -30.40 56.79
N ARG A 613 -33.55 -30.93 57.82
CA ARG A 613 -33.72 -32.38 58.02
C ARG A 613 -35.03 -32.94 57.44
N GLY A 614 -36.11 -32.15 57.40
CA GLY A 614 -37.44 -32.62 56.97
C GLY A 614 -37.86 -32.25 55.55
N GLY A 615 -37.15 -31.32 54.88
CA GLY A 615 -37.61 -30.74 53.62
C GLY A 615 -38.82 -29.82 53.80
N VAL A 616 -39.03 -28.89 52.86
CA VAL A 616 -40.19 -27.98 52.89
C VAL A 616 -41.44 -28.77 52.44
N PRO A 617 -42.56 -28.77 53.19
CA PRO A 617 -43.76 -29.49 52.76
C PRO A 617 -44.33 -28.88 51.46
N GLU A 618 -44.72 -29.75 50.54
CA GLU A 618 -45.15 -29.40 49.19
C GLU A 618 -46.51 -28.66 49.20
N LEU A 619 -46.53 -27.36 48.88
CA LEU A 619 -47.76 -26.57 48.69
C LEU A 619 -48.50 -27.05 47.42
N LYS A 620 -49.33 -28.09 47.55
CA LYS A 620 -50.14 -28.62 46.43
C LYS A 620 -51.43 -27.83 46.23
N ILE A 621 -51.42 -26.89 45.30
CA ILE A 621 -52.66 -26.24 44.81
C ILE A 621 -53.40 -27.26 43.90
N ARG A 622 -54.38 -27.99 44.45
CA ARG A 622 -55.26 -28.89 43.67
C ARG A 622 -56.61 -28.24 43.38
N ARG A 623 -57.05 -28.26 42.11
CA ARG A 623 -58.35 -27.70 41.69
C ARG A 623 -59.49 -28.32 42.53
N GLY A 624 -60.27 -27.48 43.20
CA GLY A 624 -61.43 -27.87 44.01
C GLY A 624 -61.18 -28.04 45.53
N GLN A 625 -59.93 -27.98 46.00
CA GLN A 625 -59.60 -28.25 47.42
C GLN A 625 -59.36 -26.99 48.28
N GLY A 626 -59.12 -25.83 47.66
CA GLY A 626 -58.88 -24.54 48.32
C GLY A 626 -57.41 -24.30 48.68
N VAL A 627 -57.02 -23.04 48.94
CA VAL A 627 -55.66 -22.62 49.30
C VAL A 627 -55.58 -22.13 50.75
N PHE A 628 -54.58 -22.64 51.48
CA PHE A 628 -54.18 -22.12 52.79
C PHE A 628 -53.31 -20.87 52.60
N THR A 629 -53.58 -19.86 53.41
CA THR A 629 -52.81 -18.62 53.46
C THR A 629 -51.85 -18.63 54.64
N ASP A 630 -50.86 -17.75 54.63
CA ASP A 630 -49.90 -17.54 55.72
C ASP A 630 -50.61 -17.33 57.07
N LEU A 631 -51.78 -16.69 57.02
CA LEU A 631 -52.62 -16.48 58.19
C LEU A 631 -53.06 -17.79 58.85
N HIS A 632 -53.31 -18.87 58.10
CA HIS A 632 -53.63 -20.16 58.70
C HIS A 632 -52.43 -20.76 59.44
N VAL A 633 -51.22 -20.60 58.89
CA VAL A 633 -49.99 -21.10 59.51
C VAL A 633 -49.65 -20.28 60.76
N GLU A 634 -49.78 -18.95 60.69
CA GLU A 634 -49.59 -18.03 61.80
C GLU A 634 -50.55 -18.35 62.95
N ARG A 635 -51.84 -18.51 62.65
CA ARG A 635 -52.87 -18.85 63.63
C ARG A 635 -52.61 -20.21 64.26
N PHE A 636 -52.22 -21.23 63.49
CA PHE A 636 -51.80 -22.51 64.07
C PHE A 636 -50.56 -22.39 64.95
N GLY A 637 -49.60 -21.56 64.57
CA GLY A 637 -48.46 -21.21 65.41
C GLY A 637 -48.89 -20.62 66.76
N LEU A 638 -49.89 -19.74 66.77
CA LEU A 638 -50.48 -19.21 68.01
C LEU A 638 -51.18 -20.28 68.84
N LEU A 639 -51.87 -21.25 68.20
CA LEU A 639 -52.45 -22.40 68.90
C LEU A 639 -51.37 -23.27 69.54
N ALA A 640 -50.30 -23.60 68.79
CA ALA A 640 -49.19 -24.41 69.26
C ALA A 640 -48.38 -23.72 70.38
N ALA A 641 -48.22 -22.39 70.28
CA ALA A 641 -47.58 -21.60 71.32
C ALA A 641 -48.43 -21.54 72.61
N ALA A 642 -49.76 -21.52 72.49
CA ALA A 642 -50.67 -21.46 73.63
C ALA A 642 -51.00 -22.84 74.25
N ALA A 643 -50.86 -23.92 73.48
CA ALA A 643 -51.09 -25.30 73.91
C ALA A 643 -49.85 -26.17 73.63
N PRO A 644 -48.97 -26.40 74.63
CA PRO A 644 -47.70 -27.14 74.45
C PRO A 644 -47.86 -28.59 73.97
N THR A 645 -49.05 -29.18 74.11
CA THR A 645 -49.39 -30.53 73.65
C THR A 645 -49.69 -30.61 72.15
N VAL A 646 -49.75 -29.48 71.44
CA VAL A 646 -49.91 -29.43 69.99
C VAL A 646 -48.53 -29.39 69.34
N GLN A 647 -48.20 -30.43 68.60
CA GLN A 647 -46.95 -30.57 67.86
C GLN A 647 -47.10 -30.09 66.42
N SER A 648 -45.97 -29.79 65.77
CA SER A 648 -45.94 -29.35 64.37
C SER A 648 -46.50 -30.40 63.39
N THR A 649 -46.38 -31.69 63.72
CA THR A 649 -46.95 -32.80 62.95
C THR A 649 -48.48 -32.81 62.95
N ASP A 650 -49.11 -32.17 63.93
CA ASP A 650 -50.57 -32.06 64.04
C ASP A 650 -51.16 -31.11 63.01
N TRP A 651 -50.30 -30.29 62.37
CA TRP A 651 -50.71 -29.43 61.28
C TRP A 651 -51.38 -30.20 60.15
N ILE A 652 -50.92 -31.42 59.85
CA ILE A 652 -51.52 -32.26 58.80
C ILE A 652 -52.96 -32.64 59.17
N VAL A 653 -53.21 -32.95 60.44
CA VAL A 653 -54.54 -33.30 60.95
C VAL A 653 -55.44 -32.07 60.96
N VAL A 654 -54.91 -30.92 61.37
CA VAL A 654 -55.61 -29.63 61.39
C VAL A 654 -55.96 -29.17 59.97
N SER A 655 -55.00 -29.19 59.04
CA SER A 655 -55.21 -28.76 57.66
C SER A 655 -56.23 -29.65 56.95
N ASN A 656 -56.12 -30.97 57.10
CA ASN A 656 -57.06 -31.91 56.49
C ASN A 656 -58.47 -31.75 57.08
N SER A 657 -58.58 -31.50 58.39
CA SER A 657 -59.86 -31.28 59.06
C SER A 657 -60.50 -29.95 58.66
N ILE A 658 -59.72 -28.86 58.58
CA ILE A 658 -60.19 -27.56 58.08
C ILE A 658 -60.68 -27.69 56.63
N GLN A 659 -59.93 -28.41 55.79
CA GLN A 659 -60.28 -28.63 54.40
C GLN A 659 -61.57 -29.45 54.24
N ALA A 660 -61.77 -30.47 55.08
CA ALA A 660 -62.98 -31.28 55.09
C ALA A 660 -64.20 -30.49 55.59
N LEU A 661 -64.03 -29.64 56.60
CA LEU A 661 -65.13 -28.88 57.22
C LEU A 661 -65.52 -27.61 56.42
N GLY A 662 -64.59 -27.02 55.66
CA GLY A 662 -64.78 -25.75 54.93
C GLY A 662 -65.64 -25.81 53.66
N GLY A 663 -66.83 -26.40 53.72
CA GLY A 663 -67.81 -26.44 52.61
C GLY A 663 -68.42 -25.06 52.27
N ARG A 664 -69.22 -24.97 51.19
CA ARG A 664 -69.94 -23.72 50.84
C ARG A 664 -70.90 -23.32 51.97
N GLY A 665 -70.76 -22.08 52.46
CA GLY A 665 -71.60 -21.51 53.52
C GLY A 665 -70.95 -21.48 54.91
N VAL A 666 -69.78 -22.11 55.11
CA VAL A 666 -69.06 -22.06 56.40
C VAL A 666 -68.27 -20.75 56.51
N GLN A 667 -68.49 -20.01 57.60
CA GLN A 667 -67.90 -18.68 57.80
C GLN A 667 -66.65 -18.69 58.69
N GLY A 668 -66.52 -19.67 59.60
CA GLY A 668 -65.34 -19.86 60.45
C GLY A 668 -65.29 -21.26 61.06
N ILE A 669 -64.11 -21.66 61.53
CA ILE A 669 -63.87 -22.95 62.19
C ILE A 669 -63.25 -22.68 63.56
N LEU A 670 -63.81 -23.29 64.60
CA LEU A 670 -63.26 -23.26 65.95
C LEU A 670 -62.46 -24.55 66.19
N ILE A 671 -61.22 -24.38 66.65
CA ILE A 671 -60.34 -25.46 67.04
C ILE A 671 -60.11 -25.37 68.54
N GLU A 672 -60.34 -26.47 69.24
CA GLU A 672 -60.11 -26.57 70.68
C GLU A 672 -59.10 -27.68 70.96
N ALA A 673 -58.02 -27.32 71.64
CA ALA A 673 -56.94 -28.22 72.05
C ALA A 673 -56.94 -28.37 73.57
N HIS A 674 -57.09 -29.60 74.06
CA HIS A 674 -57.04 -29.87 75.48
C HIS A 674 -55.58 -29.88 75.98
N ARG A 675 -55.27 -29.09 77.02
CA ARG A 675 -53.90 -28.81 77.47
C ARG A 675 -53.14 -30.01 78.02
N GLU A 676 -53.84 -30.98 78.62
CA GLU A 676 -53.19 -32.16 79.24
C GLU A 676 -53.30 -33.43 78.39
N SER A 677 -54.47 -33.71 77.81
CA SER A 677 -54.70 -34.91 76.99
C SER A 677 -54.23 -34.78 75.54
N GLY A 678 -54.05 -33.56 75.02
CA GLY A 678 -53.67 -33.33 73.62
C GLY A 678 -54.77 -33.62 72.60
N ARG A 679 -56.01 -33.87 73.05
CA ARG A 679 -57.17 -34.10 72.19
C ARG A 679 -57.53 -32.82 71.42
N LEU A 680 -57.76 -32.95 70.11
CA LEU A 680 -58.17 -31.86 69.23
C LEU A 680 -59.63 -32.01 68.82
N GLN A 681 -60.41 -30.95 68.95
CA GLN A 681 -61.82 -30.90 68.56
C GLN A 681 -62.07 -29.75 67.59
N PHE A 682 -62.95 -30.01 66.61
CA PHE A 682 -63.26 -29.06 65.53
C PHE A 682 -64.76 -28.82 65.43
N GLY A 683 -65.17 -27.56 65.43
CA GLY A 683 -66.55 -27.09 65.25
C GLY A 683 -66.64 -25.97 64.22
N THR A 684 -67.80 -25.79 63.58
CA THR A 684 -68.01 -24.69 62.61
C THR A 684 -68.80 -23.56 63.25
N VAL A 685 -68.42 -22.33 62.97
CA VAL A 685 -68.97 -21.12 63.59
C VAL A 685 -69.52 -20.20 62.51
N SER A 686 -70.67 -19.59 62.78
CA SER A 686 -71.32 -18.59 61.93
C SER A 686 -71.43 -17.25 62.66
N LEU A 687 -71.38 -16.16 61.90
CA LEU A 687 -71.55 -14.78 62.37
C LEU A 687 -72.81 -14.19 61.74
N ASP A 688 -73.79 -13.84 62.57
CA ASP A 688 -74.98 -13.13 62.09
C ASP A 688 -74.66 -11.65 61.88
N ALA A 689 -74.59 -11.23 60.61
CA ALA A 689 -74.26 -9.88 60.22
C ALA A 689 -75.29 -8.81 60.65
N ARG A 690 -76.54 -9.20 61.00
CA ARG A 690 -77.57 -8.23 61.46
C ARG A 690 -77.54 -8.01 62.97
N SER A 691 -77.32 -9.06 63.76
CA SER A 691 -77.33 -8.98 65.24
C SER A 691 -75.95 -8.91 65.88
N GLY A 692 -74.89 -9.25 65.12
CA GLY A 692 -73.52 -9.35 65.59
C GLY A 692 -73.22 -10.60 66.43
N GLY A 693 -74.17 -11.53 66.56
CA GLY A 693 -73.98 -12.75 67.34
C GLY A 693 -73.11 -13.78 66.64
N VAL A 694 -72.10 -14.29 67.34
CA VAL A 694 -71.29 -15.44 66.92
C VAL A 694 -71.94 -16.71 67.47
N ARG A 695 -72.28 -17.66 66.59
CA ARG A 695 -72.99 -18.88 66.95
C ARG A 695 -72.24 -20.13 66.51
N LEU A 696 -72.31 -21.18 67.32
CA LEU A 696 -71.83 -22.49 66.94
C LEU A 696 -72.86 -23.15 66.02
N ASP A 697 -72.50 -23.39 64.77
CA ASP A 697 -73.42 -23.85 63.73
C ASP A 697 -73.60 -25.37 63.80
N LYS A 698 -72.50 -26.11 64.00
CA LYS A 698 -72.48 -27.57 64.24
C LYS A 698 -71.48 -27.90 65.34
N PRO A 699 -71.88 -28.53 66.45
CA PRO A 699 -71.10 -28.43 67.67
C PRO A 699 -69.79 -29.21 67.72
N VAL A 700 -69.66 -30.41 67.14
CA VAL A 700 -68.37 -31.12 67.02
C VAL A 700 -68.51 -32.12 65.88
N MET A 701 -67.74 -31.97 64.80
CA MET A 701 -67.80 -32.91 63.67
C MET A 701 -66.68 -33.97 63.72
N ARG A 702 -65.50 -33.61 64.24
CA ARG A 702 -64.36 -34.53 64.38
C ARG A 702 -63.58 -34.24 65.64
N ALA A 703 -63.24 -35.31 66.35
CA ALA A 703 -62.31 -35.28 67.48
C ALA A 703 -61.17 -36.26 67.20
N PHE A 704 -59.94 -35.85 67.49
CA PHE A 704 -58.77 -36.71 67.35
C PHE A 704 -58.13 -36.91 68.71
N ASP A 705 -57.89 -38.17 69.08
CA ASP A 705 -57.19 -38.51 70.33
C ASP A 705 -55.71 -38.09 70.28
N ARG A 706 -55.00 -38.26 71.39
CA ARG A 706 -53.55 -38.01 71.53
C ARG A 706 -52.71 -38.78 70.50
N LEU A 707 -53.17 -39.95 70.06
CA LEU A 707 -52.54 -40.77 69.01
C LEU A 707 -53.05 -40.47 67.58
N ARG A 708 -53.79 -39.37 67.39
CA ARG A 708 -54.26 -38.85 66.08
C ARG A 708 -55.15 -39.79 65.28
N ARG A 709 -55.83 -40.72 65.96
CA ARG A 709 -56.95 -41.50 65.41
C ARG A 709 -58.24 -40.72 65.59
N GLU A 710 -59.09 -40.75 64.56
CA GLU A 710 -60.42 -40.13 64.59
C GLU A 710 -61.31 -40.88 65.59
N ILE A 711 -61.85 -40.16 66.57
CA ILE A 711 -62.81 -40.69 67.54
C ILE A 711 -64.20 -40.46 66.96
N THR A 712 -64.91 -41.52 66.61
CA THR A 712 -66.32 -41.45 66.21
C THR A 712 -67.16 -41.25 67.47
N ALA A 713 -67.67 -40.04 67.69
CA ALA A 713 -68.46 -39.73 68.87
C ALA A 713 -69.90 -40.25 68.71
N ARG A 714 -70.25 -41.35 69.40
CA ARG A 714 -71.65 -41.74 69.68
C ARG A 714 -72.10 -41.49 71.12
N ASP A 715 -71.21 -41.05 72.01
CA ASP A 715 -71.53 -40.75 73.42
C ASP A 715 -71.04 -39.35 73.81
N ALA A 716 -71.85 -38.33 73.48
CA ALA A 716 -72.01 -37.02 74.15
C ALA A 716 -72.88 -36.11 73.26
N GLU A 717 -74.09 -36.56 72.91
CA GLU A 717 -75.10 -35.70 72.30
C GLU A 717 -75.69 -34.75 73.37
N LEU A 718 -75.18 -33.52 73.41
CA LEU A 718 -75.94 -32.37 73.91
C LEU A 718 -76.35 -31.54 72.67
N PRO A 719 -77.62 -31.12 72.52
CA PRO A 719 -78.06 -30.34 71.36
C PRO A 719 -77.47 -28.92 71.45
N LEU A 720 -76.24 -28.74 70.97
CA LEU A 720 -75.45 -27.51 71.14
C LEU A 720 -75.37 -26.64 69.87
N ALA A 721 -76.14 -26.97 68.82
CA ALA A 721 -76.25 -26.11 67.62
C ALA A 721 -77.09 -24.86 67.92
N GLY A 722 -76.60 -23.69 67.52
CA GLY A 722 -77.28 -22.39 67.71
C GLY A 722 -76.91 -21.63 69.00
N ILE A 723 -76.02 -22.17 69.83
CA ILE A 723 -75.52 -21.51 71.05
C ILE A 723 -74.72 -20.26 70.67
N LYS A 724 -75.05 -19.14 71.31
CA LYS A 724 -74.36 -17.87 71.15
C LYS A 724 -73.06 -17.90 71.95
N LEU A 725 -71.93 -17.94 71.27
CA LEU A 725 -70.58 -17.98 71.86
C LEU A 725 -70.07 -16.58 72.22
N GLY A 726 -70.55 -15.55 71.53
CA GLY A 726 -70.15 -14.17 71.75
C GLY A 726 -70.97 -13.18 70.92
N ASN A 727 -70.72 -11.89 71.14
CA ASN A 727 -71.31 -10.82 70.34
C ASN A 727 -70.23 -9.84 69.88
N LEU A 728 -70.29 -9.45 68.62
CA LEU A 728 -69.44 -8.43 68.02
C LEU A 728 -70.28 -7.19 67.74
N ARG A 729 -69.69 -6.01 67.92
CA ARG A 729 -70.38 -4.75 67.60
C ARG A 729 -70.61 -4.66 66.08
N ILE A 730 -71.86 -4.43 65.66
CA ILE A 730 -72.25 -4.44 64.23
C ILE A 730 -71.45 -3.41 63.40
N ALA A 731 -71.08 -2.27 63.99
CA ALA A 731 -70.25 -1.27 63.32
C ALA A 731 -68.84 -1.79 62.98
N ASP A 732 -68.28 -2.68 63.82
CA ASP A 732 -66.94 -3.25 63.64
C ASP A 732 -66.98 -4.40 62.63
N ILE A 733 -68.08 -5.16 62.58
CA ILE A 733 -68.30 -6.22 61.58
C ILE A 733 -68.35 -5.65 60.16
N ARG A 734 -68.88 -4.43 59.95
CA ARG A 734 -68.91 -3.83 58.61
C ARG A 734 -67.53 -3.36 58.11
N ARG A 735 -66.53 -3.25 59.00
CA ARG A 735 -65.17 -2.82 58.65
C ARG A 735 -64.29 -3.96 58.14
N PHE A 736 -64.63 -5.19 58.47
CA PHE A 736 -63.88 -6.38 58.06
C PHE A 736 -64.80 -7.39 57.39
N ASP A 737 -64.28 -8.18 56.44
CA ASP A 737 -65.03 -9.34 55.97
C ASP A 737 -65.07 -10.41 57.09
N THR A 738 -66.12 -11.22 57.09
CA THR A 738 -66.37 -12.33 58.03
C THR A 738 -65.14 -13.20 58.27
N ALA A 739 -64.41 -13.59 57.21
CA ALA A 739 -63.17 -14.36 57.35
C ALA A 739 -62.05 -13.59 58.07
N GLY A 740 -61.94 -12.28 57.80
CA GLY A 740 -61.00 -11.39 58.48
C GLY A 740 -61.31 -11.22 59.97
N VAL A 741 -62.59 -11.21 60.35
CA VAL A 741 -63.00 -11.20 61.76
C VAL A 741 -62.55 -12.47 62.48
N PHE A 742 -62.83 -13.66 61.93
CA PHE A 742 -62.41 -14.92 62.57
C PHE A 742 -60.90 -15.14 62.61
N ALA A 743 -60.17 -14.54 61.66
CA ALA A 743 -58.72 -14.47 61.65
C ALA A 743 -58.15 -13.59 62.77
N ALA A 744 -58.86 -12.53 63.15
CA ALA A 744 -58.37 -11.50 64.07
C ALA A 744 -58.81 -11.71 65.54
N LEU A 745 -59.74 -12.63 65.82
CA LEU A 745 -60.16 -12.92 67.20
C LEU A 745 -59.00 -13.51 68.03
N PRO A 746 -58.80 -13.12 69.30
CA PRO A 746 -57.68 -13.60 70.11
C PRO A 746 -57.79 -15.10 70.47
N VAL A 747 -56.66 -15.70 70.89
CA VAL A 747 -56.66 -17.06 71.44
C VAL A 747 -57.53 -17.10 72.70
N ASN A 748 -58.31 -18.16 72.87
CA ASN A 748 -59.31 -18.34 73.93
C ASN A 748 -60.50 -17.37 73.87
N ALA A 749 -60.75 -16.72 72.72
CA ALA A 749 -61.89 -15.81 72.56
C ALA A 749 -63.24 -16.52 72.69
N LEU A 750 -63.38 -17.70 72.08
CA LEU A 750 -64.64 -18.45 72.02
C LEU A 750 -64.42 -19.86 72.53
N ALA A 751 -65.29 -20.40 73.38
CA ALA A 751 -65.19 -21.78 73.85
C ALA A 751 -66.55 -22.48 73.77
N SER A 752 -66.55 -23.75 73.38
CA SER A 752 -67.76 -24.57 73.22
C SER A 752 -68.26 -25.22 74.52
N THR A 753 -67.52 -25.04 75.62
CA THR A 753 -67.83 -25.62 76.94
C THR A 753 -69.20 -25.12 77.46
N PRO A 754 -70.11 -26.02 77.89
CA PRO A 754 -71.42 -25.63 78.42
C PRO A 754 -71.30 -24.67 79.62
N GLY A 755 -71.99 -23.52 79.58
CA GLY A 755 -72.02 -22.54 80.67
C GLY A 755 -71.02 -21.37 80.55
N ALA A 756 -70.25 -21.27 79.48
CA ALA A 756 -69.44 -20.07 79.19
C ALA A 756 -70.33 -18.87 78.83
N ALA A 757 -70.19 -17.74 79.52
CA ALA A 757 -70.95 -16.53 79.22
C ALA A 757 -70.51 -15.93 77.87
N PRO A 758 -71.45 -15.49 77.00
CA PRO A 758 -71.09 -14.91 75.71
C PRO A 758 -70.27 -13.63 75.91
N VAL A 759 -69.09 -13.58 75.29
CA VAL A 759 -68.17 -12.45 75.42
C VAL A 759 -68.52 -11.39 74.37
N ASN A 760 -68.61 -10.13 74.81
CA ASN A 760 -68.77 -8.99 73.91
C ASN A 760 -67.40 -8.51 73.43
N PHE A 761 -67.22 -8.41 72.12
CA PHE A 761 -65.99 -8.00 71.47
C PHE A 761 -66.18 -6.64 70.80
N ALA A 762 -65.20 -5.75 71.01
CA ALA A 762 -65.10 -4.47 70.33
C ALA A 762 -63.67 -4.27 69.81
N LEU A 763 -63.55 -3.54 68.71
CA LEU A 763 -62.27 -3.16 68.14
C LEU A 763 -61.65 -2.02 68.95
N ASN A 764 -60.39 -2.13 69.34
CA ASN A 764 -59.65 -1.02 69.93
C ASN A 764 -59.08 -0.08 68.84
N GLU A 765 -58.47 1.03 69.24
CA GLU A 765 -57.86 2.02 68.31
C GLU A 765 -56.74 1.42 67.43
N ASN A 766 -56.17 0.29 67.84
CA ASN A 766 -55.14 -0.44 67.09
C ASN A 766 -55.72 -1.50 66.15
N PHE A 767 -57.04 -1.52 65.94
CA PHE A 767 -57.77 -2.47 65.12
C PHE A 767 -57.73 -3.94 65.61
N GLU A 768 -57.49 -4.17 66.90
CA GLU A 768 -57.51 -5.51 67.50
C GLU A 768 -58.85 -5.78 68.22
N PHE A 769 -59.37 -7.01 68.07
CA PHE A 769 -60.54 -7.43 68.82
C PHE A 769 -60.18 -7.71 70.28
N THR A 770 -60.71 -6.89 71.17
CA THR A 770 -60.57 -7.11 72.61
C THR A 770 -61.92 -7.54 73.19
N GLY A 771 -61.92 -8.69 73.83
CA GLY A 771 -63.03 -9.15 74.67
C GLY A 771 -62.43 -9.72 75.93
N ARG A 772 -62.79 -9.17 77.09
CA ARG A 772 -62.34 -9.71 78.37
C ARG A 772 -63.29 -10.84 78.76
N PRO A 773 -62.86 -12.12 78.79
CA PRO A 773 -63.61 -13.12 79.51
C PRO A 773 -63.70 -12.68 80.98
N ALA A 774 -64.82 -12.95 81.65
CA ALA A 774 -64.97 -12.64 83.07
C ALA A 774 -63.80 -13.29 83.84
N ALA A 775 -63.07 -12.50 84.61
CA ALA A 775 -61.83 -12.91 85.26
C ALA A 775 -62.08 -14.10 86.21
N GLY A 776 -61.30 -15.19 86.07
CA GLY A 776 -61.11 -16.14 87.18
C GLY A 776 -61.01 -17.65 86.91
N ARG A 777 -61.15 -18.18 85.69
CA ARG A 777 -60.94 -19.62 85.43
C ARG A 777 -60.06 -19.88 84.20
N VAL A 778 -58.90 -20.52 84.40
CA VAL A 778 -58.09 -21.08 83.31
C VAL A 778 -58.85 -22.27 82.74
N SER A 779 -59.34 -22.16 81.50
CA SER A 779 -59.98 -23.27 80.82
C SER A 779 -58.97 -24.40 80.55
N PRO A 780 -59.31 -25.67 80.78
CA PRO A 780 -58.43 -26.80 80.44
C PRO A 780 -58.23 -26.97 78.93
N THR A 781 -59.05 -26.30 78.11
CA THR A 781 -58.94 -26.23 76.65
C THR A 781 -58.47 -24.86 76.19
N VAL A 782 -57.56 -24.86 75.22
CA VAL A 782 -57.16 -23.69 74.45
C VAL A 782 -57.97 -23.66 73.18
N SER A 783 -58.64 -22.54 72.90
CA SER A 783 -59.46 -22.41 71.71
C SER A 783 -58.93 -21.35 70.76
N LEU A 784 -59.10 -21.58 69.46
CA LEU A 784 -58.71 -20.65 68.42
C LEU A 784 -59.66 -20.72 67.23
N THR A 785 -60.07 -19.57 66.74
CA THR A 785 -60.81 -19.46 65.49
C THR A 785 -59.88 -19.39 64.29
N MET A 786 -60.24 -20.12 63.25
CA MET A 786 -59.59 -20.17 61.96
C MET A 786 -60.58 -19.73 60.89
N PRO A 787 -60.16 -18.93 59.90
CA PRO A 787 -60.99 -18.68 58.72
C PRO A 787 -61.14 -19.96 57.87
N PRO A 788 -62.15 -20.03 56.99
CA PRO A 788 -62.27 -21.11 56.02
C PRO A 788 -61.23 -20.97 54.90
N VAL A 789 -60.92 -22.09 54.24
CA VAL A 789 -59.97 -22.13 53.12
C VAL A 789 -60.50 -21.35 51.92
N LEU A 790 -59.65 -20.55 51.26
CA LEU A 790 -60.03 -19.78 50.07
C LEU A 790 -60.28 -20.71 48.88
N ARG A 791 -61.49 -20.69 48.33
CA ARG A 791 -61.96 -21.62 47.27
C ARG A 791 -62.48 -20.93 46.00
N ASP A 792 -62.31 -19.62 45.87
CA ASP A 792 -62.78 -18.87 44.71
C ASP A 792 -62.05 -19.31 43.43
N ARG A 793 -62.81 -19.77 42.44
CA ARG A 793 -62.30 -20.43 41.24
C ARG A 793 -61.46 -19.49 40.37
N ASP A 794 -61.85 -18.22 40.25
CA ASP A 794 -61.15 -17.26 39.41
C ASP A 794 -59.84 -16.80 40.06
N ILE A 795 -59.85 -16.60 41.38
CA ILE A 795 -58.65 -16.23 42.15
C ILE A 795 -57.65 -17.39 42.12
N LEU A 796 -58.11 -18.63 42.32
CA LEU A 796 -57.26 -19.82 42.29
C LEU A 796 -56.67 -20.07 40.89
N GLN A 797 -57.42 -19.80 39.83
CA GLN A 797 -56.93 -19.98 38.46
C GLN A 797 -55.90 -18.92 38.09
N ARG A 798 -56.08 -17.66 38.50
CA ARG A 798 -55.09 -16.59 38.32
C ARG A 798 -53.81 -16.86 39.12
N TYR A 799 -53.93 -17.33 40.37
CA TYR A 799 -52.77 -17.70 41.18
C TYR A 799 -52.01 -18.88 40.58
N ALA A 800 -52.71 -19.95 40.17
CA ALA A 800 -52.07 -21.11 39.55
C ALA A 800 -51.31 -20.76 38.26
N VAL A 801 -51.84 -19.84 37.45
CA VAL A 801 -51.17 -19.34 36.24
C VAL A 801 -49.98 -18.44 36.60
N ALA A 802 -50.13 -17.54 37.58
CA ALA A 802 -49.07 -16.63 38.01
C ALA A 802 -47.89 -17.36 38.66
N THR A 803 -48.14 -18.41 39.44
CA THR A 803 -47.08 -19.15 40.14
C THR A 803 -46.54 -20.35 39.37
N GLY A 804 -47.13 -20.71 38.22
CA GLY A 804 -46.70 -21.86 37.41
C GLY A 804 -45.26 -21.74 36.92
N GLY A 805 -44.81 -20.53 36.58
CA GLY A 805 -43.42 -20.25 36.19
C GLY A 805 -42.43 -20.37 37.35
N THR A 806 -42.79 -19.87 38.53
CA THR A 806 -41.98 -19.99 39.76
C THR A 806 -41.93 -21.43 40.30
N GLN A 807 -43.02 -22.20 40.21
CA GLN A 807 -43.04 -23.62 40.61
C GLN A 807 -42.17 -24.49 39.69
N ASN A 808 -42.11 -24.16 38.39
CA ASN A 808 -41.18 -24.79 37.46
C ASN A 808 -39.73 -24.35 37.67
N ALA A 809 -39.48 -23.10 38.09
CA ALA A 809 -38.15 -22.61 38.41
C ALA A 809 -37.58 -23.17 39.74
N TRP A 810 -38.45 -23.53 40.69
CA TRP A 810 -38.05 -24.19 41.94
C TRP A 810 -37.77 -25.69 41.77
N ARG A 811 -38.11 -26.29 40.62
CA ARG A 811 -37.51 -27.56 40.18
C ARG A 811 -36.12 -27.25 39.64
N ASP A 812 -35.16 -27.33 40.54
CA ASP A 812 -33.80 -26.85 40.34
C ASP A 812 -33.05 -27.64 39.24
N ALA A 813 -32.97 -27.05 38.03
CA ALA A 813 -32.21 -27.61 36.90
C ALA A 813 -30.68 -27.65 37.16
N TYR A 814 -30.20 -26.92 38.18
CA TYR A 814 -28.77 -26.87 38.54
C TYR A 814 -28.36 -27.92 39.58
N VAL A 815 -29.27 -28.32 40.47
CA VAL A 815 -29.01 -29.42 41.43
C VAL A 815 -28.86 -30.77 40.72
N VAL A 816 -29.55 -30.94 39.57
CA VAL A 816 -29.42 -32.15 38.73
C VAL A 816 -28.11 -32.17 37.92
N SER A 817 -27.54 -31.01 37.58
CA SER A 817 -26.42 -30.90 36.61
C SER A 817 -25.02 -30.72 37.21
N ARG A 818 -24.87 -30.50 38.52
CA ARG A 818 -23.56 -30.33 39.23
C ARG A 818 -22.61 -29.29 38.60
N VAL A 819 -23.13 -28.25 37.94
CA VAL A 819 -22.30 -27.21 37.32
C VAL A 819 -21.80 -26.22 38.38
N VAL A 820 -20.48 -26.09 38.54
CA VAL A 820 -19.82 -25.13 39.45
C VAL A 820 -19.51 -23.84 38.67
N VAL A 821 -20.09 -22.71 39.09
CA VAL A 821 -19.77 -21.38 38.52
C VAL A 821 -18.38 -20.95 38.96
N LYS A 822 -17.44 -20.83 38.01
CA LYS A 822 -16.08 -20.33 38.28
C LYS A 822 -15.99 -18.85 37.90
N PRO A 823 -15.75 -17.93 38.86
CA PRO A 823 -15.55 -16.52 38.55
C PRO A 823 -14.27 -16.30 37.72
N VAL A 824 -14.32 -15.30 36.83
CA VAL A 824 -13.23 -14.90 35.92
C VAL A 824 -12.80 -13.48 36.29
N ASP A 825 -11.52 -13.30 36.63
CA ASP A 825 -10.98 -12.00 37.03
C ASP A 825 -10.81 -11.04 35.85
N PHE A 826 -10.87 -9.74 36.13
CA PHE A 826 -10.57 -8.67 35.18
C PHE A 826 -9.22 -8.02 35.51
N GLY A 827 -8.29 -8.03 34.56
CA GLY A 827 -6.94 -7.48 34.70
C GLY A 827 -6.90 -5.95 34.76
N MET A 828 -7.30 -5.35 35.88
CA MET A 828 -7.50 -3.90 36.01
C MET A 828 -6.23 -3.06 35.77
N ALA A 829 -5.08 -3.49 36.29
CA ALA A 829 -3.82 -2.79 36.09
C ALA A 829 -3.39 -2.78 34.62
N GLY A 830 -3.55 -3.92 33.92
CA GLY A 830 -3.29 -4.04 32.49
C GLY A 830 -4.24 -3.17 31.66
N ALA A 831 -5.54 -3.20 31.96
CA ALA A 831 -6.53 -2.36 31.30
C ALA A 831 -6.24 -0.85 31.47
N ALA A 832 -5.85 -0.42 32.67
CA ALA A 832 -5.49 0.98 32.93
C ALA A 832 -4.20 1.38 32.19
N ALA A 833 -3.21 0.49 32.10
CA ALA A 833 -1.98 0.73 31.33
C ALA A 833 -2.30 0.90 29.83
N ILE A 834 -3.14 0.03 29.27
CA ILE A 834 -3.60 0.12 27.87
C ILE A 834 -4.33 1.44 27.62
N ILE A 835 -5.25 1.84 28.51
CA ILE A 835 -5.96 3.12 28.40
C ILE A 835 -4.97 4.30 28.41
N ARG A 836 -4.04 4.32 29.36
CA ARG A 836 -3.03 5.40 29.45
C ARG A 836 -2.19 5.48 28.18
N LEU A 837 -1.76 4.34 27.65
CA LEU A 837 -1.01 4.26 26.39
C LEU A 837 -1.84 4.75 25.20
N ARG A 838 -3.12 4.35 25.10
CA ARG A 838 -4.03 4.78 24.02
C ARG A 838 -4.47 6.25 24.12
N THR A 839 -4.29 6.89 25.28
CA THR A 839 -4.49 8.33 25.48
C THR A 839 -3.23 9.17 25.26
N GLN A 840 -2.07 8.56 25.00
CA GLN A 840 -0.86 9.31 24.69
C GLN A 840 -1.03 10.03 23.35
N PRO A 841 -0.90 11.36 23.29
CA PRO A 841 -1.21 12.14 22.09
C PRO A 841 -0.39 11.69 20.87
N GLU A 842 0.87 11.29 21.06
CA GLU A 842 1.74 10.79 19.98
C GLU A 842 1.23 9.48 19.36
N ALA A 843 0.73 8.56 20.19
CA ALA A 843 0.16 7.29 19.73
C ALA A 843 -1.23 7.50 19.11
N THR A 844 -2.04 8.41 19.65
CA THR A 844 -3.40 8.67 19.16
C THR A 844 -3.40 9.46 17.85
N LEU A 845 -2.53 10.46 17.68
CA LEU A 845 -2.44 11.26 16.46
C LEU A 845 -1.94 10.44 15.27
N SER A 846 -0.90 9.65 15.45
CA SER A 846 -0.38 8.75 14.41
C SER A 846 -1.44 7.72 13.99
N ALA A 847 -2.10 7.07 14.95
CA ALA A 847 -3.19 6.13 14.67
C ALA A 847 -4.40 6.77 13.99
N ARG A 848 -4.78 8.00 14.38
CA ARG A 848 -5.89 8.74 13.77
C ARG A 848 -5.56 9.14 12.33
N LEU A 849 -4.35 9.61 12.08
CA LEU A 849 -3.93 9.99 10.73
C LEU A 849 -3.89 8.76 9.81
N ALA A 850 -3.38 7.63 10.30
CA ALA A 850 -3.42 6.36 9.59
C ALA A 850 -4.85 5.87 9.28
N SER A 851 -5.84 6.24 10.11
CA SER A 851 -7.27 5.94 9.86
C SER A 851 -7.96 6.91 8.89
N MET A 852 -7.41 8.12 8.71
CA MET A 852 -7.99 9.16 7.86
C MET A 852 -7.42 9.13 6.43
N VAL A 853 -6.23 8.56 6.26
CA VAL A 853 -5.57 8.44 4.96
C VAL A 853 -5.68 7.01 4.47
N SER A 854 -6.42 6.82 3.37
CA SER A 854 -6.51 5.55 2.65
C SER A 854 -5.95 5.71 1.25
N VAL A 855 -5.08 4.79 0.83
CA VAL A 855 -4.63 4.68 -0.56
C VAL A 855 -5.36 3.49 -1.16
N SER A 856 -6.09 3.70 -2.26
CA SER A 856 -6.88 2.65 -2.92
C SER A 856 -7.86 1.92 -1.99
N ASN A 857 -8.62 2.67 -1.16
CA ASN A 857 -9.57 2.14 -0.16
C ASN A 857 -8.97 1.22 0.92
N LEU A 858 -7.65 1.20 1.06
CA LEU A 858 -6.95 0.44 2.09
C LEU A 858 -6.24 1.42 3.04
N ALA A 859 -6.24 1.10 4.34
CA ALA A 859 -5.58 1.92 5.35
C ALA A 859 -4.07 2.06 5.03
N ALA A 860 -3.53 3.27 5.15
CA ALA A 860 -2.12 3.56 4.91
C ALA A 860 -1.25 3.08 6.10
N ASN A 861 -1.17 1.76 6.31
CA ASN A 861 -0.36 1.13 7.34
C ASN A 861 0.41 -0.10 6.81
N ALA A 862 1.38 -0.57 7.60
CA ALA A 862 2.30 -1.65 7.22
C ALA A 862 1.63 -3.03 6.98
N ALA A 863 0.35 -3.19 7.29
CA ALA A 863 -0.37 -4.45 7.06
C ALA A 863 -0.93 -4.56 5.62
N ASN A 864 -0.85 -3.49 4.83
CA ASN A 864 -1.30 -3.46 3.45
C ASN A 864 -0.12 -3.72 2.51
N GLU A 865 -0.16 -4.84 1.79
CA GLU A 865 0.88 -5.28 0.85
C GLU A 865 1.20 -4.27 -0.25
N PHE A 866 0.18 -3.59 -0.78
CA PHE A 866 0.35 -2.59 -1.85
C PHE A 866 1.09 -1.34 -1.32
N VAL A 867 0.73 -0.92 -0.10
CA VAL A 867 1.36 0.20 0.63
C VAL A 867 2.76 -0.22 1.08
N ALA A 868 2.98 -1.44 1.58
CA ALA A 868 4.30 -1.94 1.99
C ALA A 868 5.27 -2.14 0.81
N ALA A 869 4.76 -2.46 -0.39
CA ALA A 869 5.55 -2.62 -1.60
C ALA A 869 5.98 -1.28 -2.22
N HIS A 870 5.22 -0.20 -2.01
CA HIS A 870 5.50 1.13 -2.59
C HIS A 870 5.95 2.19 -1.56
N LEU A 871 5.69 1.97 -0.27
CA LEU A 871 6.36 2.64 0.83
C LEU A 871 7.45 1.71 1.32
N SER A 872 8.65 1.87 0.77
CA SER A 872 9.84 1.24 1.31
C SER A 872 9.96 1.57 2.80
N LEU A 873 9.81 0.55 3.65
CA LEU A 873 10.05 0.61 5.10
C LEU A 873 11.55 0.51 5.42
N THR A 874 12.44 0.93 4.51
CA THR A 874 13.76 1.36 4.98
C THR A 874 13.57 2.57 5.89
N ASP A 875 14.45 2.69 6.88
CA ASP A 875 14.40 3.61 8.02
C ASP A 875 14.16 5.10 7.64
N ALA A 876 14.29 5.44 6.35
CA ALA A 876 14.05 6.75 5.77
C ALA A 876 12.59 7.23 5.82
N LEU A 877 11.58 6.37 5.56
CA LEU A 877 10.17 6.79 5.50
C LEU A 877 9.48 6.74 6.87
N ALA A 878 9.94 5.87 7.79
CA ALA A 878 9.56 5.89 9.20
C ALA A 878 9.93 7.22 9.87
N ARG A 879 11.00 7.87 9.40
CA ARG A 879 11.45 9.18 9.87
C ARG A 879 10.72 10.36 9.23
N GLN A 880 10.03 10.22 8.09
CA GLN A 880 9.75 11.39 7.24
C GLN A 880 8.33 11.96 7.14
N ARG A 881 7.21 11.33 7.57
CA ARG A 881 5.91 12.03 7.36
C ARG A 881 4.88 12.09 8.48
N PHE A 882 4.82 11.18 9.46
CA PHE A 882 3.70 11.20 10.44
C PHE A 882 4.04 10.91 11.90
N MET A 883 5.32 10.75 12.25
CA MET A 883 5.74 10.81 13.65
C MET A 883 6.16 12.24 13.94
N ILE A 884 5.39 12.96 14.75
CA ILE A 884 5.90 14.17 15.41
C ILE A 884 6.68 13.63 16.61
N PRO A 885 8.03 13.67 16.59
CA PRO A 885 8.82 13.13 17.67
C PRO A 885 8.54 13.91 18.94
N VAL A 886 8.44 13.16 20.03
CA VAL A 886 7.92 13.56 21.34
C VAL A 886 8.57 14.82 21.89
N LEU A 887 9.88 15.02 21.72
CA LEU A 887 10.64 16.17 22.19
C LEU A 887 12.07 16.05 21.61
N PHE A 888 12.32 16.47 20.38
CA PHE A 888 13.67 16.75 19.91
C PHE A 888 13.57 17.74 18.75
N ASP A 889 14.08 18.94 18.99
CA ASP A 889 14.60 19.93 18.04
C ASP A 889 14.28 19.56 16.56
N ARG A 890 13.27 20.24 16.01
CA ARG A 890 12.73 20.01 14.67
C ARG A 890 13.45 20.95 13.70
N VAL A 891 13.79 20.47 12.51
CA VAL A 891 14.32 21.33 11.44
C VAL A 891 13.19 22.18 10.86
N MET A 892 13.39 23.50 10.77
CA MET A 892 12.46 24.42 10.12
C MET A 892 12.34 24.07 8.63
N ALA A 893 11.14 24.14 8.06
CA ALA A 893 10.87 23.93 6.65
C ALA A 893 11.79 24.81 5.79
N TRP A 894 12.30 24.22 4.71
CA TRP A 894 13.34 24.81 3.88
C TRP A 894 12.90 24.78 2.41
N PRO A 895 13.40 25.70 1.56
CA PRO A 895 13.13 25.70 0.13
C PRO A 895 13.76 24.46 -0.52
N LYS A 896 13.09 23.90 -1.52
CA LYS A 896 13.64 22.78 -2.30
C LYS A 896 14.07 23.30 -3.67
N LEU A 897 15.37 23.20 -3.95
CA LEU A 897 15.93 23.61 -5.23
C LEU A 897 16.13 22.35 -6.08
N PRO A 898 15.35 22.17 -7.16
CA PRO A 898 15.33 20.91 -7.90
C PRO A 898 16.53 20.72 -8.84
N GLU A 899 17.33 21.76 -9.02
CA GLU A 899 18.43 21.80 -9.99
C GLU A 899 19.60 20.88 -9.57
N PRO A 900 20.13 20.06 -10.49
CA PRO A 900 21.29 19.23 -10.22
C PRO A 900 22.59 20.03 -10.21
N LEU A 901 23.39 19.87 -9.15
CA LEU A 901 24.59 20.68 -8.98
C LEU A 901 25.80 20.23 -9.82
N TYR A 902 25.82 19.01 -10.37
CA TYR A 902 26.95 18.57 -11.20
C TYR A 902 27.13 19.46 -12.44
N GLU A 903 26.02 19.93 -13.04
CA GLU A 903 26.05 20.78 -14.24
C GLU A 903 26.69 22.14 -13.95
N ARG A 904 26.34 22.73 -12.80
CA ARG A 904 26.91 24.01 -12.34
C ARG A 904 28.39 23.86 -12.02
N LEU A 905 28.79 22.75 -11.39
CA LEU A 905 30.19 22.46 -11.12
C LEU A 905 30.99 22.25 -12.41
N ALA A 906 30.51 21.40 -13.32
CA ALA A 906 31.18 21.12 -14.59
C ALA A 906 31.26 22.36 -15.50
N LYS A 907 30.30 23.28 -15.42
CA LYS A 907 30.33 24.57 -16.12
C LYS A 907 31.30 25.57 -15.48
N TYR A 908 31.41 25.57 -14.16
CA TYR A 908 32.32 26.46 -13.44
C TYR A 908 33.78 26.03 -13.61
N ASP A 909 34.09 24.78 -13.27
CA ASP A 909 35.43 24.22 -13.37
C ASP A 909 35.36 22.71 -13.66
N LYS A 910 35.66 22.34 -14.91
CA LYS A 910 35.72 20.94 -15.36
C LYS A 910 36.79 20.15 -14.62
N ASN A 911 37.91 20.79 -14.27
CA ASN A 911 39.01 20.15 -13.54
C ASN A 911 38.67 19.96 -12.05
N ALA A 912 37.78 20.77 -11.48
CA ALA A 912 37.23 20.49 -10.16
C ALA A 912 36.28 19.28 -10.15
N PHE A 913 35.50 19.09 -11.24
CA PHE A 913 34.63 17.93 -11.39
C PHE A 913 35.44 16.64 -11.64
N MET A 914 36.41 16.69 -12.55
CA MET A 914 37.30 15.57 -12.89
C MET A 914 38.68 16.12 -13.26
N PRO A 915 39.65 16.12 -12.33
CA PRO A 915 41.01 16.61 -12.62
C PRO A 915 41.65 15.89 -13.81
N GLY A 916 42.29 16.61 -14.74
CA GLY A 916 42.93 16.00 -15.91
C GLY A 916 41.96 15.56 -17.01
N VAL A 917 40.71 16.03 -16.99
CA VAL A 917 39.70 15.72 -18.01
C VAL A 917 40.11 16.16 -19.43
N ASP A 918 40.92 17.20 -19.53
CA ASP A 918 41.41 17.72 -20.81
C ASP A 918 42.39 16.75 -21.51
N ASP A 919 43.08 15.89 -20.74
CA ASP A 919 44.09 14.93 -21.23
C ASP A 919 43.49 13.67 -21.87
N ILE A 920 42.16 13.52 -21.83
CA ILE A 920 41.45 12.36 -22.39
C ILE A 920 41.51 12.40 -23.92
N PRO A 921 42.09 11.42 -24.64
CA PRO A 921 42.14 11.46 -26.10
C PRO A 921 40.75 11.37 -26.73
N GLN A 922 40.61 11.90 -27.96
CA GLN A 922 39.41 11.76 -28.76
C GLN A 922 39.16 10.29 -29.15
N ASP A 923 37.89 9.91 -29.28
CA ASP A 923 37.42 8.56 -29.59
C ASP A 923 37.87 7.53 -28.52
N LEU A 924 37.71 7.86 -27.23
CA LEU A 924 37.99 6.98 -26.08
C LEU A 924 36.70 6.53 -25.39
N VAL A 925 36.68 5.27 -24.95
CA VAL A 925 35.71 4.75 -23.98
C VAL A 925 36.44 4.09 -22.81
N MET A 926 36.13 4.51 -21.58
CA MET A 926 36.79 4.01 -20.36
C MET A 926 35.82 3.95 -19.18
N LEU A 927 36.16 3.20 -18.14
CA LEU A 927 35.43 3.18 -16.88
C LEU A 927 36.15 3.99 -15.81
N VAL A 928 35.38 4.70 -15.01
CA VAL A 928 35.82 5.48 -13.85
C VAL A 928 34.97 5.14 -12.64
N ARG A 929 35.50 5.35 -11.43
CA ARG A 929 34.77 5.15 -10.17
C ARG A 929 34.12 6.46 -9.75
N VAL A 930 32.91 6.37 -9.20
CA VAL A 930 32.24 7.52 -8.59
C VAL A 930 32.79 7.76 -7.19
N ASN A 931 33.18 8.99 -6.89
CA ASN A 931 33.70 9.35 -5.59
C ASN A 931 32.60 9.91 -4.68
N GLN A 932 31.97 9.05 -3.88
CA GLN A 932 30.89 9.46 -2.98
C GLN A 932 31.38 10.43 -1.89
N HIS A 933 32.65 10.34 -1.44
CA HIS A 933 33.21 11.26 -0.44
C HIS A 933 33.32 12.69 -0.97
N PHE A 934 33.73 12.87 -2.23
CA PHE A 934 33.76 14.17 -2.89
C PHE A 934 32.35 14.75 -3.00
N ILE A 935 31.40 13.95 -3.50
CA ILE A 935 30.00 14.39 -3.70
C ILE A 935 29.38 14.82 -2.37
N ASP A 936 29.53 14.01 -1.32
CA ASP A 936 28.99 14.32 0.01
C ASP A 936 29.55 15.63 0.57
N SER A 937 30.87 15.82 0.40
CA SER A 937 31.57 17.02 0.87
C SER A 937 31.15 18.27 0.09
N PHE A 938 31.09 18.15 -1.23
CA PHE A 938 30.61 19.21 -2.12
C PHE A 938 29.17 19.62 -1.77
N MET A 939 28.27 18.64 -1.63
CA MET A 939 26.87 18.90 -1.27
C MET A 939 26.73 19.51 0.12
N ALA A 940 27.57 19.09 1.09
CA ALA A 940 27.59 19.69 2.42
C ALA A 940 28.05 21.16 2.39
N GLY A 941 29.06 21.47 1.58
CA GLY A 941 29.52 22.85 1.36
C GLY A 941 28.48 23.74 0.69
N ALA A 942 27.84 23.25 -0.38
CA ALA A 942 26.78 23.98 -1.08
C ALA A 942 25.59 24.29 -0.17
N ASN A 943 25.08 23.31 0.57
CA ASN A 943 23.97 23.53 1.51
C ASN A 943 24.34 24.44 2.68
N PHE A 944 25.59 24.34 3.17
CA PHE A 944 26.09 25.23 4.22
C PHE A 944 26.12 26.69 3.77
N GLU A 945 26.65 26.98 2.58
CA GLU A 945 26.71 28.34 2.06
C GLU A 945 25.32 28.87 1.71
N MET A 946 24.46 28.05 1.09
CA MET A 946 23.09 28.46 0.76
C MET A 946 22.29 28.85 2.00
N ASN A 947 22.34 28.05 3.07
CA ASN A 947 21.64 28.38 4.31
C ASN A 947 22.18 29.66 4.95
N ARG A 948 23.50 29.88 4.89
CA ARG A 948 24.13 31.11 5.39
C ARG A 948 23.69 32.33 4.59
N GLU A 949 23.59 32.22 3.27
CA GLU A 949 23.09 33.30 2.41
C GLU A 949 21.61 33.57 2.65
N LEU A 950 20.78 32.53 2.81
CA LEU A 950 19.37 32.68 3.18
C LEU A 950 19.22 33.43 4.50
N LEU A 951 20.00 33.07 5.52
CA LEU A 951 19.99 33.79 6.80
C LEU A 951 20.44 35.25 6.64
N TRP A 952 21.49 35.49 5.86
CA TRP A 952 21.99 36.84 5.57
C TRP A 952 20.93 37.71 4.88
N ARG A 953 20.15 37.12 3.96
CA ARG A 953 19.04 37.77 3.24
C ARG A 953 17.76 37.89 4.07
N GLY A 954 17.77 37.47 5.34
CA GLY A 954 16.60 37.54 6.22
C GLY A 954 15.51 36.50 5.93
N PHE A 955 15.81 35.46 5.15
CA PHE A 955 14.90 34.35 4.93
C PHE A 955 14.72 33.55 6.24
N PRO A 956 13.50 33.11 6.60
CA PRO A 956 13.28 32.33 7.81
C PRO A 956 13.95 30.95 7.68
N THR A 957 15.06 30.75 8.40
CA THR A 957 15.80 29.48 8.42
C THR A 957 16.46 29.26 9.78
N ASP A 958 16.56 28.00 10.19
CA ASP A 958 17.35 27.57 11.35
C ASP A 958 18.78 27.13 10.97
N LEU A 959 19.16 27.29 9.69
CA LEU A 959 20.41 26.82 9.06
C LEU A 959 20.55 25.30 8.90
N ARG A 960 19.52 24.51 9.23
CA ARG A 960 19.60 23.04 9.29
C ARG A 960 18.91 22.33 8.13
N GLY A 961 18.17 23.10 7.33
CA GLY A 961 17.56 22.64 6.09
C GLY A 961 18.57 22.15 5.06
N THR A 962 18.10 21.41 4.07
CA THR A 962 18.94 20.91 2.96
C THR A 962 18.30 21.30 1.63
N PRO A 963 18.50 22.55 1.16
CA PRO A 963 17.92 23.03 -0.08
C PRO A 963 18.30 22.23 -1.33
N PHE A 964 19.56 21.79 -1.44
CA PHE A 964 20.06 20.99 -2.55
C PHE A 964 20.20 19.54 -2.14
N GLN A 965 19.47 18.64 -2.80
CA GLN A 965 19.54 17.18 -2.57
C GLN A 965 19.96 16.39 -3.79
N ARG A 966 20.26 17.08 -4.91
CA ARG A 966 20.54 16.47 -6.21
C ARG A 966 21.90 16.92 -6.68
N PHE A 967 22.77 15.93 -6.88
CA PHE A 967 24.03 16.13 -7.54
C PHE A 967 23.92 15.76 -9.01
N TRP A 968 23.45 14.56 -9.36
CA TRP A 968 23.48 13.97 -10.71
C TRP A 968 22.25 14.26 -11.57
N GLY A 969 21.12 14.67 -10.98
CA GLY A 969 19.90 15.01 -11.75
C GLY A 969 19.11 13.79 -12.24
N ARG A 970 19.08 12.72 -11.44
CA ARG A 970 18.34 11.49 -11.75
C ARG A 970 16.86 11.75 -11.95
N GLN A 971 16.25 11.02 -12.88
CA GLN A 971 14.82 11.12 -13.19
C GLN A 971 14.21 9.73 -13.33
N GLN A 972 12.96 9.60 -12.93
CA GLN A 972 12.16 8.40 -13.11
C GLN A 972 10.88 8.75 -13.87
N LEU A 973 10.43 7.84 -14.72
CA LEU A 973 9.15 7.96 -15.37
C LEU A 973 8.02 7.69 -14.36
N GLY A 974 7.13 8.67 -14.21
CA GLY A 974 5.96 8.57 -13.34
C GLY A 974 4.91 7.60 -13.87
N PRO A 975 3.85 7.32 -13.08
CA PRO A 975 2.81 6.37 -13.48
C PRO A 975 2.00 6.86 -14.69
N ALA A 976 1.44 5.91 -15.45
CA ALA A 976 0.52 6.15 -16.57
C ALA A 976 -0.73 6.93 -16.11
N PRO A 977 -1.42 7.68 -17.01
CA PRO A 977 -1.18 7.80 -18.46
C PRO A 977 -0.24 8.95 -18.85
N ALA A 978 0.09 9.86 -17.92
CA ALA A 978 0.85 11.07 -18.23
C ALA A 978 2.37 10.88 -18.21
N TYR A 979 2.87 9.80 -17.59
CA TYR A 979 4.29 9.45 -17.51
C TYR A 979 5.22 10.65 -17.20
N PRO A 980 4.93 11.49 -16.18
CA PRO A 980 5.73 12.68 -15.92
C PRO A 980 7.14 12.28 -15.47
N LEU A 981 8.18 12.98 -15.95
CA LEU A 981 9.53 12.81 -15.42
C LEU A 981 9.59 13.36 -14.01
N ILE A 982 9.77 12.49 -13.03
CA ILE A 982 9.88 12.82 -11.61
C ILE A 982 11.37 12.86 -11.26
N PRO A 983 11.91 14.03 -10.88
CA PRO A 983 13.28 14.12 -10.40
C PRO A 983 13.45 13.36 -9.08
N LEU A 984 14.52 12.60 -8.97
CA LEU A 984 14.86 11.83 -7.78
C LEU A 984 15.96 12.52 -6.97
N ASP A 985 15.90 12.38 -5.64
CA ASP A 985 16.86 12.99 -4.72
C ASP A 985 18.06 12.04 -4.52
N ASP A 986 19.29 12.51 -4.77
CA ASP A 986 20.52 11.70 -4.67
C ASP A 986 20.99 11.51 -3.22
N MET A 987 20.39 12.23 -2.28
CA MET A 987 20.76 12.16 -0.87
C MET A 987 19.61 12.44 0.08
N GLN A 988 19.63 11.78 1.23
CA GLN A 988 18.76 12.16 2.34
C GLN A 988 19.17 13.54 2.89
N PRO A 989 18.22 14.30 3.49
CA PRO A 989 18.53 15.53 4.19
C PRO A 989 19.68 15.38 5.19
N MET A 990 20.61 16.33 5.23
CA MET A 990 21.86 16.22 5.98
C MET A 990 21.67 16.04 7.49
N HIS A 991 20.58 16.56 8.05
CA HIS A 991 20.24 16.39 9.47
C HIS A 991 19.86 14.94 9.85
N LEU A 992 19.64 14.06 8.87
CA LEU A 992 19.32 12.63 9.07
C LEU A 992 20.53 11.71 8.92
N TRP A 993 21.70 12.23 8.51
CA TRP A 993 22.89 11.41 8.28
C TRP A 993 23.43 10.74 9.57
N GLY A 994 23.20 11.35 10.73
CA GLY A 994 23.62 10.76 12.02
C GLY A 994 25.13 10.57 12.15
N ALA A 995 25.53 9.65 13.04
CA ALA A 995 26.92 9.27 13.26
C ALA A 995 27.33 8.13 12.30
N GLN A 996 27.83 8.52 11.14
CA GLN A 996 28.35 7.61 10.11
C GLN A 996 29.61 8.20 9.46
N PRO A 997 30.50 7.37 8.87
CA PRO A 997 31.61 7.86 8.05
C PRO A 997 31.09 8.68 6.86
N LEU A 998 31.86 9.67 6.42
CA LEU A 998 31.61 10.35 5.15
C LEU A 998 31.67 9.35 3.98
N GLY A 999 30.85 9.50 2.94
CA GLY A 999 30.85 8.63 1.75
C GLY A 999 30.01 7.34 1.90
N ASN A 1000 29.72 6.89 3.12
CA ASN A 1000 28.98 5.66 3.40
C ASN A 1000 27.46 5.88 3.63
N ARG A 1001 26.91 6.99 3.12
CA ARG A 1001 25.47 7.25 3.30
C ARG A 1001 24.64 6.32 2.42
N ALA A 1002 23.50 5.85 2.95
CA ALA A 1002 22.53 5.12 2.14
C ALA A 1002 21.92 6.05 1.08
N ASP A 1003 22.25 5.79 -0.19
CA ASP A 1003 21.57 6.39 -1.34
C ASP A 1003 20.18 5.74 -1.44
N PRO A 1004 19.07 6.52 -1.47
CA PRO A 1004 17.74 5.95 -1.52
C PRO A 1004 17.42 5.20 -2.82
N ILE A 1005 18.25 5.38 -3.86
CA ILE A 1005 18.00 4.88 -5.23
C ILE A 1005 18.99 3.80 -5.63
N ALA A 1006 20.22 3.82 -5.10
CA ALA A 1006 21.30 2.92 -5.49
C ALA A 1006 21.89 2.20 -4.28
N GLY A 1007 22.24 0.93 -4.45
CA GLY A 1007 22.69 0.07 -3.35
C GLY A 1007 24.17 0.28 -2.97
N ASP A 1008 25.02 0.62 -3.94
CA ASP A 1008 26.48 0.57 -3.76
C ASP A 1008 27.15 1.97 -3.77
N PRO A 1009 27.93 2.34 -2.73
CA PRO A 1009 28.73 3.57 -2.74
C PRO A 1009 29.88 3.55 -3.76
N ASP A 1010 30.37 2.38 -4.18
CA ASP A 1010 31.56 2.17 -5.03
C ASP A 1010 31.26 1.86 -6.49
N ARG A 1011 30.19 2.49 -6.96
CA ARG A 1011 29.69 2.39 -8.34
C ARG A 1011 30.64 2.93 -9.40
N VAL A 1012 30.43 2.44 -10.63
CA VAL A 1012 31.21 2.80 -11.81
C VAL A 1012 30.43 3.70 -12.76
N ALA A 1013 31.15 4.54 -13.49
CA ALA A 1013 30.62 5.31 -14.62
C ALA A 1013 31.43 5.03 -15.90
N LEU A 1014 30.70 4.84 -17.00
CA LEU A 1014 31.27 4.73 -18.35
C LEU A 1014 31.46 6.12 -18.93
N LEU A 1015 32.69 6.48 -19.22
CA LEU A 1015 33.07 7.72 -19.88
C LEU A 1015 33.27 7.47 -21.38
N VAL A 1016 32.64 8.29 -22.21
CA VAL A 1016 32.77 8.24 -23.67
C VAL A 1016 33.12 9.64 -24.18
N ARG A 1017 34.31 9.77 -24.78
CA ARG A 1017 34.73 10.97 -25.52
C ARG A 1017 34.80 10.63 -26.99
N GLY A 1018 33.93 11.18 -27.84
CA GLY A 1018 33.97 10.89 -29.27
C GLY A 1018 32.80 11.48 -30.07
N GLN A 1019 32.91 11.42 -31.41
CA GLN A 1019 31.85 11.93 -32.30
C GLN A 1019 30.56 11.08 -32.26
N LEU A 1020 30.63 9.82 -31.78
CA LEU A 1020 29.50 8.90 -31.76
C LEU A 1020 28.27 9.48 -31.06
N LEU A 1021 28.40 9.85 -29.79
CA LEU A 1021 27.29 10.36 -28.99
C LEU A 1021 26.87 11.79 -29.36
N ARG A 1022 27.76 12.55 -30.03
CA ARG A 1022 27.41 13.86 -30.61
C ARG A 1022 26.51 13.72 -31.84
N ARG A 1023 26.81 12.75 -32.73
CA ARG A 1023 26.00 12.49 -33.93
C ARG A 1023 24.74 11.70 -33.60
N TYR A 1024 24.82 10.78 -32.64
CA TYR A 1024 23.74 9.88 -32.22
C TYR A 1024 23.45 10.06 -30.73
N PRO A 1025 22.84 11.19 -30.30
CA PRO A 1025 22.56 11.45 -28.88
C PRO A 1025 21.57 10.45 -28.27
N ASN A 1026 20.71 9.84 -29.10
CA ASN A 1026 19.74 8.82 -28.68
C ASN A 1026 20.34 7.40 -28.66
N THR A 1027 21.66 7.26 -28.53
CA THR A 1027 22.29 5.93 -28.41
C THR A 1027 21.80 5.24 -27.14
N SER A 1028 21.36 3.99 -27.25
CA SER A 1028 21.02 3.17 -26.08
C SER A 1028 22.30 2.68 -25.41
N VAL A 1029 22.50 3.08 -24.15
CA VAL A 1029 23.68 2.69 -23.36
C VAL A 1029 23.24 1.84 -22.17
N TYR A 1030 23.78 0.64 -22.04
CA TYR A 1030 23.45 -0.28 -20.95
C TYR A 1030 24.58 -1.29 -20.69
N ALA A 1031 24.60 -1.91 -19.50
CA ALA A 1031 25.56 -2.96 -19.17
C ALA A 1031 24.91 -4.34 -19.24
N TRP A 1032 25.57 -5.34 -19.84
CA TRP A 1032 25.08 -6.70 -20.03
C TRP A 1032 26.06 -7.72 -19.45
N LYS A 1033 25.58 -8.61 -18.57
CA LYS A 1033 26.37 -9.73 -18.03
C LYS A 1033 27.01 -10.58 -19.14
N LYS A 1034 28.24 -10.97 -18.90
CA LYS A 1034 29.06 -11.87 -19.71
C LYS A 1034 28.87 -13.32 -19.24
N THR A 1035 29.10 -14.28 -20.13
CA THR A 1035 29.23 -15.69 -19.73
C THR A 1035 30.53 -15.92 -18.93
N SER A 1036 30.49 -16.81 -17.93
CA SER A 1036 31.64 -17.04 -17.03
C SER A 1036 32.90 -17.55 -17.73
N ASN A 1037 32.74 -18.27 -18.85
CA ASN A 1037 33.83 -18.99 -19.52
C ASN A 1037 34.20 -18.43 -20.91
N ALA A 1038 33.49 -17.41 -21.41
CA ALA A 1038 33.76 -16.83 -22.73
C ALA A 1038 33.60 -15.31 -22.73
N ASN A 1039 34.23 -14.64 -23.68
CA ASN A 1039 34.06 -13.19 -23.89
C ASN A 1039 32.81 -12.89 -24.73
N THR A 1040 31.70 -13.54 -24.37
CA THR A 1040 30.41 -13.44 -25.06
C THR A 1040 29.31 -13.04 -24.09
N LEU A 1041 28.33 -12.30 -24.61
CA LEU A 1041 27.15 -11.87 -23.87
C LEU A 1041 26.36 -13.07 -23.36
N LEU A 1042 25.84 -12.98 -22.13
CA LEU A 1042 24.99 -14.01 -21.55
C LEU A 1042 23.64 -14.03 -22.28
N LYS A 1043 23.33 -15.14 -22.94
CA LYS A 1043 22.08 -15.39 -23.67
C LYS A 1043 21.36 -16.62 -23.11
N ASP A 1044 20.04 -16.66 -23.22
CA ASP A 1044 19.23 -17.83 -22.88
C ASP A 1044 19.30 -18.92 -23.98
N ALA A 1045 18.53 -20.01 -23.81
CA ALA A 1045 18.52 -21.14 -24.73
C ALA A 1045 18.02 -20.75 -26.14
N GLU A 1046 17.20 -19.70 -26.23
CA GLU A 1046 16.65 -19.12 -27.45
C GLU A 1046 17.56 -18.03 -28.05
N GLY A 1047 18.72 -17.78 -27.46
CA GLY A 1047 19.68 -16.78 -27.93
C GLY A 1047 19.27 -15.33 -27.63
N GLN A 1048 18.24 -15.13 -26.81
CA GLN A 1048 17.73 -13.85 -26.33
C GLN A 1048 18.39 -13.45 -25.01
N ARG A 1049 18.08 -12.24 -24.54
CA ARG A 1049 18.62 -11.67 -23.29
C ARG A 1049 17.82 -12.22 -22.10
N PRO A 1050 18.47 -12.88 -21.11
CA PRO A 1050 17.80 -13.31 -19.89
C PRO A 1050 17.31 -12.13 -19.04
N ASP A 1051 16.20 -12.32 -18.32
CA ASP A 1051 15.67 -11.32 -17.39
C ASP A 1051 16.68 -11.00 -16.27
N GLY A 1052 16.88 -9.72 -15.95
CA GLY A 1052 17.85 -9.25 -14.94
C GLY A 1052 19.33 -9.43 -15.32
N ALA A 1053 19.63 -9.74 -16.59
CA ALA A 1053 21.01 -9.83 -17.09
C ALA A 1053 21.62 -8.48 -17.51
N VAL A 1054 20.87 -7.39 -17.39
CA VAL A 1054 21.30 -6.06 -17.83
C VAL A 1054 20.90 -5.00 -16.85
N GLU A 1055 21.81 -4.05 -16.66
CA GLU A 1055 21.64 -2.84 -15.88
C GLU A 1055 21.57 -1.63 -16.80
N LEU A 1056 20.61 -0.76 -16.52
CA LEU A 1056 20.47 0.54 -17.17
C LEU A 1056 21.26 1.60 -16.39
N PRO A 1057 21.72 2.68 -17.04
CA PRO A 1057 22.39 3.75 -16.32
C PRO A 1057 21.43 4.44 -15.34
N VAL A 1058 21.89 4.63 -14.11
CA VAL A 1058 21.15 5.29 -13.02
C VAL A 1058 21.20 6.81 -13.17
N PHE A 1059 22.28 7.31 -13.76
CA PHE A 1059 22.45 8.72 -14.08
C PHE A 1059 23.32 8.88 -15.33
N SER A 1060 23.20 10.01 -16.00
CA SER A 1060 24.06 10.39 -17.12
C SER A 1060 24.25 11.89 -17.14
N GLY A 1061 25.28 12.34 -17.84
CA GLY A 1061 25.55 13.75 -18.00
C GLY A 1061 26.66 14.01 -18.99
N VAL A 1062 26.91 15.28 -19.26
CA VAL A 1062 27.94 15.75 -20.19
C VAL A 1062 28.92 16.66 -19.46
N ILE A 1063 30.22 16.46 -19.71
CA ILE A 1063 31.30 17.32 -19.24
C ILE A 1063 31.83 18.07 -20.45
N GLY A 1064 31.72 19.40 -20.44
CA GLY A 1064 32.09 20.19 -21.61
C GLY A 1064 31.20 19.89 -22.82
N GLU A 1065 31.80 19.75 -24.00
CA GLU A 1065 31.04 19.59 -25.24
C GLU A 1065 31.14 18.17 -25.84
N ASP A 1066 32.14 17.36 -25.49
CA ASP A 1066 32.47 16.08 -26.15
C ASP A 1066 32.52 14.87 -25.23
N ILE A 1067 32.43 15.04 -23.91
CA ILE A 1067 32.58 13.95 -22.95
C ILE A 1067 31.23 13.65 -22.32
N THR A 1068 30.71 12.45 -22.56
CA THR A 1068 29.47 11.97 -21.93
C THR A 1068 29.81 10.86 -20.94
N PHE A 1069 29.15 10.87 -19.78
CA PHE A 1069 29.30 9.79 -18.80
C PHE A 1069 27.95 9.15 -18.47
N PHE A 1070 27.99 7.85 -18.14
CA PHE A 1070 26.83 7.05 -17.75
C PHE A 1070 27.17 6.25 -16.49
N GLY A 1071 26.50 6.53 -15.37
CA GLY A 1071 26.69 5.83 -14.10
C GLY A 1071 25.83 4.58 -13.98
N PHE A 1072 26.40 3.47 -13.48
CA PHE A 1072 25.72 2.19 -13.31
C PHE A 1072 25.77 1.74 -11.84
N ASP A 1073 24.73 1.07 -11.34
CA ASP A 1073 24.74 0.44 -10.00
C ASP A 1073 25.49 -0.91 -10.06
N ILE A 1074 26.75 -0.86 -10.47
CA ILE A 1074 27.65 -2.01 -10.58
C ILE A 1074 28.87 -1.73 -9.70
N ASP A 1075 29.11 -2.63 -8.76
CA ASP A 1075 30.31 -2.66 -7.93
C ASP A 1075 31.58 -2.76 -8.80
N HIS A 1076 32.57 -1.94 -8.48
CA HIS A 1076 33.87 -1.92 -9.16
C HIS A 1076 34.56 -3.30 -9.18
N ASP A 1077 34.34 -4.16 -8.18
CA ASP A 1077 34.93 -5.51 -8.12
C ASP A 1077 34.25 -6.49 -9.08
N GLN A 1078 33.08 -6.15 -9.61
CA GLN A 1078 32.28 -7.00 -10.48
C GLN A 1078 32.41 -6.65 -11.97
N ILE A 1079 33.12 -5.58 -12.32
CA ILE A 1079 33.23 -5.05 -13.70
C ILE A 1079 33.59 -6.14 -14.72
N GLU A 1080 34.44 -7.10 -14.36
CA GLU A 1080 34.88 -8.18 -15.28
C GLU A 1080 33.75 -9.11 -15.73
N LYS A 1081 32.65 -9.15 -14.98
CA LYS A 1081 31.44 -9.91 -15.30
C LYS A 1081 30.51 -9.17 -16.26
N TRP A 1082 30.79 -7.91 -16.59
CA TRP A 1082 29.92 -7.05 -17.38
C TRP A 1082 30.58 -6.60 -18.70
N CYS A 1083 29.72 -6.41 -19.71
CA CYS A 1083 30.04 -5.77 -20.97
C CYS A 1083 29.20 -4.50 -21.09
N PHE A 1084 29.81 -3.39 -21.47
CA PHE A 1084 29.12 -2.11 -21.68
C PHE A 1084 28.75 -1.99 -23.15
N VAL A 1085 27.46 -1.82 -23.43
CA VAL A 1085 26.89 -1.86 -24.77
C VAL A 1085 26.44 -0.46 -25.18
N LEU A 1086 26.90 -0.03 -26.37
CA LEU A 1086 26.39 1.10 -27.12
C LEU A 1086 25.59 0.53 -28.29
N GLU A 1087 24.28 0.67 -28.22
CA GLU A 1087 23.33 0.18 -29.21
C GLU A 1087 22.71 1.34 -29.97
N GLU A 1088 22.70 1.21 -31.29
CA GLU A 1088 21.95 2.11 -32.16
C GLU A 1088 20.44 1.97 -31.88
N GLN A 1089 19.78 3.09 -31.57
CA GLN A 1089 18.32 3.07 -31.45
C GLN A 1089 17.67 3.00 -32.82
N MET A 1090 17.34 1.79 -33.26
CA MET A 1090 16.43 1.58 -34.37
C MET A 1090 15.00 1.80 -33.90
N THR A 1091 14.52 3.03 -34.07
CA THR A 1091 13.10 3.37 -33.89
C THR A 1091 12.25 2.77 -35.00
N GLU A 1092 12.83 2.53 -36.17
CA GLU A 1092 12.15 2.21 -37.42
C GLU A 1092 13.05 1.37 -38.34
N PRO A 1093 12.49 0.51 -39.24
CA PRO A 1093 13.29 -0.32 -40.15
C PRO A 1093 14.01 0.53 -41.20
N ARG A 1094 15.32 0.33 -41.33
CA ARG A 1094 16.21 0.93 -42.34
C ARG A 1094 16.71 -0.12 -43.33
N PHE A 1095 17.02 0.30 -44.55
CA PHE A 1095 17.48 -0.57 -45.63
C PHE A 1095 18.83 -0.10 -46.15
N GLY A 1096 19.76 -1.02 -46.42
CA GLY A 1096 21.08 -0.70 -46.96
C GLY A 1096 22.14 -1.71 -46.57
N PHE A 1097 23.40 -1.34 -46.74
CA PHE A 1097 24.55 -2.17 -46.38
C PHE A 1097 25.57 -1.35 -45.61
N ASP A 1098 26.40 -2.01 -44.80
CA ASP A 1098 27.42 -1.31 -44.02
C ASP A 1098 28.52 -0.75 -44.92
N VAL A 1099 29.32 0.17 -44.41
CA VAL A 1099 30.54 0.62 -45.09
C VAL A 1099 31.73 -0.21 -44.59
N ALA A 1100 32.55 -0.74 -45.49
CA ALA A 1100 33.76 -1.46 -45.10
C ALA A 1100 34.73 -0.54 -44.34
N ASP A 1101 35.51 -1.14 -43.42
CA ASP A 1101 36.56 -0.42 -42.68
C ASP A 1101 37.48 0.34 -43.66
N PRO A 1102 37.88 1.59 -43.37
CA PRO A 1102 38.88 2.28 -44.18
C PRO A 1102 40.14 1.43 -44.31
N VAL A 1103 40.60 1.24 -45.55
CA VAL A 1103 41.78 0.45 -45.90
C VAL A 1103 42.99 0.94 -45.10
N ALA A 1104 43.71 -0.01 -44.52
CA ALA A 1104 44.80 0.20 -43.58
C ALA A 1104 45.90 1.16 -44.08
N GLY A 1105 46.04 2.30 -43.40
CA GLY A 1105 47.14 3.25 -43.55
C GLY A 1105 47.48 4.05 -42.28
N GLN A 1106 46.80 3.83 -41.16
CA GLN A 1106 47.10 4.41 -39.84
C GLN A 1106 47.13 3.30 -38.77
N PRO A 1107 47.99 3.40 -37.73
CA PRO A 1107 48.47 2.24 -36.97
C PRO A 1107 47.38 1.63 -36.06
N GLY A 1108 46.65 0.67 -36.62
CA GLY A 1108 45.80 -0.30 -35.93
C GLY A 1108 46.17 -1.71 -36.40
N ARG A 1109 46.74 -2.50 -35.49
CA ARG A 1109 47.41 -3.79 -35.73
C ARG A 1109 46.57 -4.81 -36.52
N LYS A 1110 47.24 -5.62 -37.34
CA LYS A 1110 46.77 -6.91 -37.89
C LYS A 1110 46.10 -7.75 -36.79
N ARG A 1111 44.91 -8.28 -37.06
CA ARG A 1111 44.14 -9.13 -36.14
C ARG A 1111 44.91 -10.42 -35.80
N ARG A 1112 44.96 -10.79 -34.52
CA ARG A 1112 45.40 -12.12 -34.07
C ARG A 1112 44.30 -13.15 -34.38
N PRO A 1113 44.62 -14.28 -35.03
CA PRO A 1113 43.66 -15.33 -35.34
C PRO A 1113 43.52 -16.26 -34.12
N VAL A 1114 42.59 -15.98 -33.20
CA VAL A 1114 42.31 -16.90 -32.07
C VAL A 1114 41.01 -17.70 -32.27
N LEU A 1115 40.25 -17.41 -33.33
CA LEU A 1115 39.05 -18.19 -33.71
C LEU A 1115 39.18 -18.89 -35.07
N LEU A 1116 40.32 -18.81 -35.74
CA LEU A 1116 40.55 -19.59 -36.96
C LEU A 1116 41.02 -21.02 -36.63
N ASP A 1117 41.85 -21.23 -35.60
CA ASP A 1117 42.46 -22.55 -35.38
C ASP A 1117 41.48 -23.60 -34.84
N THR A 1118 40.40 -23.19 -34.17
CA THR A 1118 39.34 -24.09 -33.69
C THR A 1118 38.30 -24.44 -34.76
N LEU A 1119 38.01 -23.54 -35.70
CA LEU A 1119 37.13 -23.82 -36.85
C LEU A 1119 37.87 -24.58 -37.97
N VAL A 1120 39.13 -24.26 -38.23
CA VAL A 1120 39.97 -24.96 -39.22
C VAL A 1120 40.22 -26.42 -38.83
N LYS A 1121 40.25 -26.76 -37.54
CA LYS A 1121 40.37 -28.16 -37.07
C LYS A 1121 39.07 -28.97 -37.21
N LEU A 1122 37.91 -28.33 -37.32
CA LEU A 1122 36.62 -28.99 -37.55
C LEU A 1122 36.29 -29.17 -39.05
N GLU A 1123 36.93 -28.41 -39.95
CA GLU A 1123 36.60 -28.36 -41.38
C GLU A 1123 37.65 -29.04 -42.30
N ALA A 1124 38.62 -29.76 -41.76
CA ALA A 1124 39.78 -30.30 -42.48
C ALA A 1124 39.49 -31.39 -43.56
N ASN A 1125 38.25 -31.54 -44.05
CA ASN A 1125 37.88 -32.51 -45.09
C ASN A 1125 37.19 -31.93 -46.34
N VAL A 1126 37.21 -30.61 -46.55
CA VAL A 1126 36.67 -30.01 -47.80
C VAL A 1126 37.64 -28.99 -48.37
N ALA A 1127 37.79 -29.00 -49.70
CA ALA A 1127 38.70 -28.18 -50.48
C ALA A 1127 38.72 -26.70 -50.07
N ALA A 1128 39.94 -26.14 -49.97
CA ALA A 1128 40.34 -24.74 -49.71
C ALA A 1128 39.23 -23.72 -49.34
N PRO A 1129 39.28 -23.08 -48.16
CA PRO A 1129 38.24 -22.15 -47.74
C PRO A 1129 38.36 -20.82 -48.51
N LEU A 1130 37.36 -20.54 -49.35
CA LEU A 1130 37.08 -19.24 -49.98
C LEU A 1130 36.90 -18.07 -48.97
N TYR A 1131 36.92 -18.37 -47.67
CA TYR A 1131 36.48 -17.48 -46.58
C TYR A 1131 37.60 -16.73 -45.84
N LYS A 1132 38.86 -16.82 -46.29
CA LYS A 1132 40.02 -16.20 -45.59
C LYS A 1132 39.92 -14.67 -45.42
N ASN A 1133 39.04 -14.02 -46.18
CA ASN A 1133 38.85 -12.57 -46.21
C ASN A 1133 37.55 -12.08 -45.55
N TYR A 1134 36.68 -12.96 -45.04
CA TYR A 1134 35.35 -12.59 -44.52
C TYR A 1134 35.25 -12.82 -43.00
N ASN A 1135 34.65 -11.87 -42.28
CA ASN A 1135 34.42 -11.98 -40.84
C ASN A 1135 33.00 -12.54 -40.60
N PRO A 1136 32.83 -13.72 -39.99
CA PRO A 1136 31.52 -14.33 -39.76
C PRO A 1136 30.57 -13.49 -38.88
N TYR A 1137 31.11 -12.50 -38.17
CA TYR A 1137 30.38 -11.59 -37.30
C TYR A 1137 30.15 -10.19 -37.90
N LYS A 1138 30.44 -9.97 -39.19
CA LYS A 1138 30.09 -8.71 -39.88
C LYS A 1138 28.76 -8.86 -40.61
N ALA A 1139 27.96 -7.80 -40.62
CA ALA A 1139 26.89 -7.67 -41.59
C ALA A 1139 27.46 -7.32 -42.97
N LEU A 1140 26.65 -7.53 -44.01
CA LEU A 1140 27.06 -7.37 -45.40
C LEU A 1140 27.36 -5.89 -45.69
N SER A 1141 28.52 -5.60 -46.30
CA SER A 1141 28.93 -4.23 -46.64
C SER A 1141 28.79 -3.93 -48.12
N TRP A 1142 28.70 -2.65 -48.49
CA TRP A 1142 28.67 -2.19 -49.89
C TRP A 1142 29.88 -2.66 -50.73
N THR A 1143 31.02 -2.90 -50.09
CA THR A 1143 32.23 -3.44 -50.75
C THR A 1143 32.05 -4.92 -51.13
N ASN A 1144 31.21 -5.67 -50.42
CA ASN A 1144 30.91 -7.06 -50.74
C ASN A 1144 29.92 -7.21 -51.90
N VAL A 1145 29.00 -6.25 -52.05
CA VAL A 1145 28.00 -6.19 -53.13
C VAL A 1145 28.59 -5.60 -54.42
N ASP A 1146 29.80 -5.03 -54.35
CA ASP A 1146 30.54 -4.41 -55.45
C ASP A 1146 29.77 -3.28 -56.16
N VAL A 1147 29.15 -2.39 -55.37
CA VAL A 1147 28.43 -1.22 -55.88
C VAL A 1147 29.14 0.05 -55.43
N GLN A 1148 29.58 0.88 -56.37
CA GLN A 1148 30.25 2.15 -56.08
C GLN A 1148 29.27 3.22 -55.59
N PRO A 1149 29.71 4.21 -54.78
CA PRO A 1149 28.87 5.36 -54.42
C PRO A 1149 28.33 6.04 -55.68
N GLY A 1150 27.04 6.36 -55.68
CA GLY A 1150 26.32 6.97 -56.80
C GLY A 1150 25.70 5.98 -57.78
N ALA A 1151 26.10 4.70 -57.77
CA ALA A 1151 25.59 3.65 -58.65
C ALA A 1151 24.36 2.91 -58.08
N PHE A 1152 23.72 2.08 -58.90
CA PHE A 1152 22.56 1.28 -58.52
C PHE A 1152 22.96 -0.16 -58.20
N ALA A 1153 22.39 -0.70 -57.13
CA ALA A 1153 22.41 -2.13 -56.86
C ALA A 1153 21.48 -2.88 -57.84
N SER A 1154 21.90 -4.04 -58.31
CA SER A 1154 21.07 -4.96 -59.10
C SER A 1154 20.82 -6.26 -58.35
N VAL A 1155 19.81 -7.03 -58.74
CA VAL A 1155 19.56 -8.37 -58.18
C VAL A 1155 20.75 -9.29 -58.44
N ALA A 1156 21.42 -9.15 -59.59
CA ALA A 1156 22.63 -9.91 -59.90
C ALA A 1156 23.78 -9.64 -58.92
N ASN A 1157 23.98 -8.38 -58.49
CA ASN A 1157 24.97 -8.03 -57.47
C ASN A 1157 24.69 -8.77 -56.15
N LEU A 1158 23.43 -8.87 -55.75
CA LEU A 1158 23.01 -9.48 -54.48
C LEU A 1158 23.17 -11.01 -54.49
N VAL A 1159 22.82 -11.67 -55.60
CA VAL A 1159 22.92 -13.14 -55.76
C VAL A 1159 24.38 -13.60 -55.86
N GLN A 1160 25.29 -12.74 -56.34
CA GLN A 1160 26.72 -13.04 -56.42
C GLN A 1160 27.43 -13.04 -55.06
N VAL A 1161 26.81 -12.45 -54.02
CA VAL A 1161 27.35 -12.49 -52.66
C VAL A 1161 27.30 -13.94 -52.16
N PRO A 1162 28.42 -14.54 -51.71
CA PRO A 1162 28.41 -15.92 -51.23
C PRO A 1162 27.44 -16.09 -50.04
N ASN A 1163 26.62 -17.14 -50.05
CA ASN A 1163 25.54 -17.35 -49.06
C ASN A 1163 25.98 -17.71 -47.62
N LYS A 1164 27.27 -17.93 -47.36
CA LYS A 1164 27.79 -18.48 -46.08
C LYS A 1164 28.73 -17.62 -45.21
N PRO A 1165 29.30 -16.48 -45.62
CA PRO A 1165 30.24 -15.73 -44.79
C PRO A 1165 29.60 -14.81 -43.74
N PHE A 1166 28.28 -14.58 -43.76
CA PHE A 1166 27.64 -13.56 -42.93
C PHE A 1166 26.51 -14.16 -42.10
N ALA A 1167 26.59 -14.07 -40.76
CA ALA A 1167 25.61 -14.67 -39.86
C ALA A 1167 24.21 -14.03 -39.92
N SER A 1168 24.10 -12.78 -40.37
CA SER A 1168 22.85 -12.01 -40.43
C SER A 1168 22.20 -11.99 -41.82
N PHE A 1169 22.88 -12.45 -42.86
CA PHE A 1169 22.34 -12.38 -44.23
C PHE A 1169 21.47 -13.61 -44.53
N PRO A 1170 20.18 -13.44 -44.89
CA PRO A 1170 19.33 -14.57 -45.25
C PRO A 1170 19.83 -15.23 -46.53
N THR A 1171 19.72 -16.57 -46.60
CA THR A 1171 20.05 -17.32 -47.81
C THR A 1171 19.14 -16.85 -48.96
N LEU A 1172 19.70 -16.16 -49.95
CA LEU A 1172 18.98 -15.82 -51.17
C LEU A 1172 18.88 -17.06 -52.06
N THR A 1173 17.70 -17.28 -52.64
CA THR A 1173 17.51 -18.32 -53.65
C THR A 1173 18.16 -17.90 -54.98
N THR A 1174 18.32 -18.84 -55.92
CA THR A 1174 18.82 -18.55 -57.28
C THR A 1174 17.90 -17.61 -58.06
N THR A 1175 16.63 -17.55 -57.69
CA THR A 1175 15.58 -16.71 -58.27
C THR A 1175 14.85 -15.98 -57.13
N PRO A 1176 15.49 -14.97 -56.51
CA PRO A 1176 14.96 -14.37 -55.29
C PRO A 1176 13.64 -13.65 -55.55
N THR A 1177 12.80 -13.63 -54.51
CA THR A 1177 11.57 -12.83 -54.46
C THR A 1177 11.85 -11.44 -53.88
N ALA A 1178 10.94 -10.48 -54.08
CA ALA A 1178 11.12 -9.13 -53.52
C ALA A 1178 11.14 -9.13 -51.98
N ALA A 1179 10.45 -10.08 -51.34
CA ALA A 1179 10.51 -10.26 -49.88
C ALA A 1179 11.89 -10.74 -49.40
N GLU A 1180 12.53 -11.68 -50.13
CA GLU A 1180 13.89 -12.12 -49.84
C GLU A 1180 14.89 -10.97 -50.00
N VAL A 1181 14.75 -10.16 -51.05
CA VAL A 1181 15.58 -8.97 -51.29
C VAL A 1181 15.38 -7.93 -50.18
N ALA A 1182 14.13 -7.65 -49.78
CA ALA A 1182 13.83 -6.73 -48.68
C ALA A 1182 14.45 -7.20 -47.35
N LYS A 1183 14.36 -8.49 -47.06
CA LYS A 1183 14.97 -9.09 -45.86
C LYS A 1183 16.49 -9.03 -45.89
N ALA A 1184 17.10 -9.19 -47.06
CA ALA A 1184 18.54 -9.05 -47.26
C ALA A 1184 19.05 -7.61 -47.11
N LEU A 1185 18.21 -6.63 -47.44
CA LEU A 1185 18.52 -5.20 -47.30
C LEU A 1185 18.22 -4.66 -45.90
N LEU A 1186 17.39 -5.36 -45.11
CA LEU A 1186 16.99 -4.92 -43.77
C LEU A 1186 18.22 -4.83 -42.85
N GLN A 1187 18.43 -3.64 -42.29
CA GLN A 1187 19.50 -3.40 -41.34
C GLN A 1187 19.07 -3.78 -39.92
N GLU A 1188 19.96 -4.44 -39.20
CA GLU A 1188 19.78 -4.78 -37.79
C GLU A 1188 20.44 -3.73 -36.90
N PRO A 1189 19.95 -3.48 -35.68
CA PRO A 1189 20.55 -2.49 -34.79
C PRO A 1189 21.98 -2.89 -34.46
N PHE A 1190 22.94 -2.03 -34.79
CA PHE A 1190 24.33 -2.28 -34.46
C PHE A 1190 24.55 -2.16 -32.94
N ARG A 1191 25.27 -3.13 -32.38
CA ARG A 1191 25.64 -3.17 -30.96
C ARG A 1191 27.15 -3.25 -30.83
N ALA A 1192 27.78 -2.16 -30.41
CA ALA A 1192 29.15 -2.22 -29.92
C ALA A 1192 29.14 -2.62 -28.45
N TYR A 1193 29.80 -3.73 -28.12
CA TYR A 1193 30.03 -4.10 -26.71
C TYR A 1193 31.52 -4.03 -26.37
N PHE A 1194 31.80 -3.44 -25.22
CA PHE A 1194 33.14 -3.31 -24.66
C PHE A 1194 33.23 -4.15 -23.39
N ILE A 1195 34.27 -4.98 -23.29
CA ILE A 1195 34.46 -5.87 -22.13
C ILE A 1195 34.95 -5.01 -20.96
N GLY A 1196 34.33 -5.14 -19.78
CA GLY A 1196 34.67 -4.33 -18.62
C GLY A 1196 36.17 -4.37 -18.25
N SER A 1197 36.83 -5.52 -18.39
CA SER A 1197 38.27 -5.66 -18.15
C SER A 1197 39.15 -4.81 -19.08
N ASP A 1198 38.69 -4.55 -20.31
CA ASP A 1198 39.44 -3.78 -21.31
C ASP A 1198 39.24 -2.27 -21.15
N LEU A 1199 38.23 -1.87 -20.37
CA LEU A 1199 37.90 -0.48 -20.06
C LEU A 1199 38.62 0.05 -18.80
N LYS A 1200 39.35 -0.82 -18.10
CA LYS A 1200 40.19 -0.46 -16.96
C LYS A 1200 41.52 0.14 -17.44
N THR A 1201 41.91 1.25 -16.83
CA THR A 1201 43.23 1.90 -17.01
C THR A 1201 44.33 1.12 -16.31
#